data_AF-A0A933EY69-F1
#
_entry.id   AF-A0A933EY69-F1
#
_cell.length_a   1.000
_cell.length_b   1.000
_cell.length_c   1.000
_cell.angle_alpha   90.00
_cell.angle_beta   90.00
_cell.angle_gamma   90.00
#
_symmetry.space_group_name_H-M   'P 1'
#
loop_
_entity.id
_entity.type
_entity.pdbx_description
1 polymer ?
#
loop_
_entity_poly.entity_id
_entity_poly.type
_entity_poly.pdbx_seq_one_letter_code
_entity_poly.pdbx_strand_id
1 'polypeptide(L)'
;MPQPARFDSVAVDGAAYVRVSIQGAPVTEEPGRPALPTIMIPVGVPDGMSANVRVVSADWEDRAGLPPPLPVVKQRFVADDPKTGPVTEERYEPDPAIYGGGETYPGEAVSLGEGGPLGDLWMIPAFVRPVRYDTRKGRYSVLSRMTLRVEFVSASASELRRRPAQRPGAVAGEGGWKRLQRSMVRNFDAATTFPRRLTPGALGAPRAPSRAGAGNPEFRISVKSTGWSSVSYAALAAAGFPSGVPIAEIGVWERGYDDVGDSATATPIPVVARDAGTAGVFDAGDAITFYARNLRDRVGPLSIENRYTDANTYWLTWTGATAAVVPDSISGSIADPSPLMPTSFQDMIHLEQNSYIMPWPSSTAGVPQENVEHFFWTTGLSPDAFAATIPFLDPDASSPFRIRARYQGQQPSSGTSTHRLSIVYVGSTGVTDTLAANQTFFGQSIYVLDTGLSIPGSHIGAGNNQYTHVGTRPSPDGLSFVDGSRALLDWVEVTYARQYVARGDVLQFSSPSGGVAEIAVHGFTQSGVEVYDLTDPTAPLFVTDVAVTAVGPTYDIAFRTDATAGARRFVALVPGSEAAISAQAIRADTPSALWTPAPYPPGAFARAILIAPEEFLAPANRLADFRRGQGFVVEVATVQDVYDEFNGGIKSAAAIRRYLLHGYRAWTPRPAFAALLGDASIDYRHHLSTSAVDWVPTYLAFEAIAGPNGAELVANEAFFVLNFGGGTGSAEPFTPSMFLGRVPASSAAELDQYVTKVIQYENFQPTDTWRGKQLLLSDDEFSSTIFFNQGYCFQPAEATFRLANQDMADAAATSPSGSDLVSEPFDLKGLTDPLAATCPGSPPGCRNITCVVNAFRGIGGAVDSFHAVLGRGQLILNVEAHANRYLISHEQIYSTSFGDLSRIANVNRPNFYMIWGCHANQFPDAPSGSFTDSTDSFGEQWIMLPDRGSIGGLGSSGYELLNTNAAMNSFVADALYSTPPAPDPPPGEPRQARWILGEIVGQAFVRNANSGSFLQQAMNRTINLLGDPMIHLDALPPRIFEVTTDGNIFAENGFLTTDSPTDSMTLVAKVRDEAGLQKTDLAERPVSSGIITPLDPASFTVAVSDTGRAHTLTAKVRPRIGNYDLLVRSADRNDR
;
A
#
# COMPACT_ATOMS: atom_id res chain seq x y z
N MET A 1 -36.90 3.59 -0.80
CA MET A 1 -37.33 4.75 0.01
C MET A 1 -36.14 5.08 0.90
N PRO A 2 -35.81 6.36 1.13
CA PRO A 2 -34.82 6.74 2.13
C PRO A 2 -35.27 6.28 3.53
N GLN A 3 -34.32 6.00 4.41
CA GLN A 3 -34.61 5.84 5.84
C GLN A 3 -35.01 7.20 6.46
N PRO A 4 -35.73 7.22 7.59
CA PRO A 4 -36.08 8.47 8.26
C PRO A 4 -34.85 9.31 8.62
N ALA A 5 -34.93 10.62 8.37
CA ALA A 5 -33.88 11.56 8.75
C ALA A 5 -34.00 11.99 10.21
N ARG A 6 -32.87 11.92 10.92
CA ARG A 6 -32.70 12.41 12.29
C ARG A 6 -32.11 13.81 12.28
N PHE A 7 -32.60 14.67 13.18
CA PHE A 7 -32.21 16.07 13.32
C PHE A 7 -31.83 16.31 14.77
N ASP A 8 -30.53 16.30 15.06
CA ASP A 8 -30.00 16.53 16.40
C ASP A 8 -29.54 17.98 16.53
N SER A 9 -30.09 18.70 17.51
CA SER A 9 -29.63 20.05 17.84
C SER A 9 -28.21 20.01 18.37
N VAL A 10 -27.32 20.82 17.80
CA VAL A 10 -25.92 20.93 18.21
C VAL A 10 -25.58 22.41 18.38
N ALA A 11 -24.81 22.74 19.41
CA ALA A 11 -24.26 24.08 19.58
C ALA A 11 -22.73 24.01 19.40
N VAL A 12 -22.19 24.87 18.55
CA VAL A 12 -20.75 25.00 18.31
C VAL A 12 -20.39 26.47 18.43
N ASP A 13 -19.41 26.80 19.29
CA ASP A 13 -18.94 28.17 19.53
C ASP A 13 -20.08 29.18 19.82
N GLY A 14 -21.12 28.72 20.51
CA GLY A 14 -22.30 29.53 20.86
C GLY A 14 -23.32 29.71 19.72
N ALA A 15 -23.05 29.19 18.52
CA ALA A 15 -24.00 29.15 17.41
C ALA A 15 -24.79 27.82 17.41
N ALA A 16 -26.09 27.91 17.16
CA ALA A 16 -26.95 26.74 17.04
C ALA A 16 -26.93 26.21 15.60
N TYR A 17 -26.77 24.89 15.49
CA TYR A 17 -26.81 24.12 14.25
C TYR A 17 -27.69 22.90 14.43
N VAL A 18 -27.96 22.20 13.31
CA VAL A 18 -28.53 20.87 13.33
C VAL A 18 -27.60 19.90 12.62
N ARG A 19 -27.29 18.80 13.27
CA ARG A 19 -26.67 17.63 12.64
C ARG A 19 -27.78 16.79 12.04
N VAL A 20 -27.66 16.50 10.75
CA VAL A 20 -28.62 15.68 10.01
C VAL A 20 -27.98 14.34 9.70
N SER A 21 -28.60 13.24 10.11
CA SER A 21 -28.15 11.89 9.79
C SER A 21 -29.26 11.07 9.17
N ILE A 22 -28.87 10.20 8.23
CA ILE A 22 -29.72 9.17 7.64
C ILE A 22 -28.87 7.90 7.59
N GLN A 23 -29.43 6.82 8.11
CA GLN A 23 -28.77 5.52 8.09
C GLN A 23 -28.41 5.08 6.66
N GLY A 24 -27.17 4.64 6.45
CA GLY A 24 -26.65 4.22 5.14
C GLY A 24 -26.37 5.38 4.18
N ALA A 25 -26.37 6.62 4.66
CA ALA A 25 -26.11 7.82 3.86
C ALA A 25 -25.09 8.73 4.57
N PRO A 26 -23.79 8.39 4.54
CA PRO A 26 -22.77 9.19 5.20
C PRO A 26 -22.61 10.57 4.56
N VAL A 27 -22.02 11.49 5.32
CA VAL A 27 -21.65 12.83 4.84
C VAL A 27 -20.25 12.74 4.23
N THR A 28 -20.14 13.02 2.94
CA THR A 28 -18.87 12.98 2.17
C THR A 28 -18.62 14.29 1.41
N GLU A 29 -19.24 15.38 1.87
CA GLU A 29 -19.11 16.72 1.30
C GLU A 29 -17.77 17.38 1.68
N GLU A 30 -17.35 18.35 0.88
CA GLU A 30 -16.13 19.13 1.13
C GLU A 30 -16.23 19.98 2.42
N PRO A 31 -15.11 20.23 3.12
CA PRO A 31 -15.06 21.08 4.30
C PRO A 31 -15.74 22.44 4.12
N GLY A 32 -16.48 22.87 5.15
CA GLY A 32 -17.24 24.13 5.19
C GLY A 32 -18.62 24.10 4.54
N ARG A 33 -18.94 23.10 3.70
CA ARG A 33 -20.27 22.93 3.12
C ARG A 33 -21.27 22.35 4.13
N PRO A 34 -22.60 22.50 3.95
CA PRO A 34 -23.58 21.82 4.78
C PRO A 34 -23.37 20.31 4.85
N ALA A 35 -23.19 19.76 6.07
CA ALA A 35 -23.04 18.34 6.35
C ALA A 35 -24.39 17.61 6.19
N LEU A 36 -24.79 17.37 4.93
CA LEU A 36 -26.06 16.74 4.59
C LEU A 36 -25.83 15.32 4.03
N PRO A 37 -26.61 14.32 4.48
CA PRO A 37 -26.50 12.93 4.02
C PRO A 37 -26.63 12.75 2.51
N THR A 38 -25.88 11.78 1.95
CA THR A 38 -25.95 11.43 0.52
C THR A 38 -26.11 9.94 0.33
N ILE A 39 -27.07 9.55 -0.51
CA ILE A 39 -27.30 8.15 -0.86
C ILE A 39 -26.68 7.90 -2.24
N MET A 40 -25.77 6.93 -2.32
CA MET A 40 -25.22 6.45 -3.58
C MET A 40 -26.02 5.25 -4.09
N ILE A 41 -26.50 5.33 -5.33
CA ILE A 41 -27.14 4.24 -6.05
C ILE A 41 -26.26 3.90 -7.26
N PRO A 42 -25.41 2.87 -7.19
CA PRO A 42 -24.64 2.41 -8.34
C PRO A 42 -25.55 1.83 -9.43
N VAL A 43 -25.39 2.30 -10.66
CA VAL A 43 -26.15 1.82 -11.83
C VAL A 43 -25.18 1.30 -12.88
N GLY A 44 -25.34 0.04 -13.28
CA GLY A 44 -24.61 -0.55 -14.39
C GLY A 44 -25.04 0.06 -15.71
N VAL A 45 -24.07 0.40 -16.56
CA VAL A 45 -24.30 1.08 -17.86
C VAL A 45 -23.77 0.20 -18.99
N PRO A 46 -24.51 0.10 -20.13
CA PRO A 46 -24.03 -0.64 -21.30
C PRO A 46 -22.70 -0.11 -21.81
N ASP A 47 -21.93 -1.00 -22.44
CA ASP A 47 -20.64 -0.61 -22.98
C ASP A 47 -20.81 0.39 -24.14
N GLY A 48 -19.90 1.37 -24.22
CA GLY A 48 -20.04 2.50 -25.14
C GLY A 48 -21.14 3.54 -24.80
N MET A 49 -21.93 3.32 -23.75
CA MET A 49 -22.97 4.25 -23.31
C MET A 49 -22.60 5.00 -22.03
N SER A 50 -23.19 6.17 -21.83
CA SER A 50 -23.25 6.91 -20.56
C SER A 50 -24.69 6.89 -20.03
N ALA A 51 -24.98 7.62 -18.97
CA ALA A 51 -26.29 7.72 -18.36
C ALA A 51 -26.71 9.18 -18.20
N ASN A 52 -27.99 9.46 -18.39
CA ASN A 52 -28.67 10.65 -17.90
C ASN A 52 -29.64 10.22 -16.80
N VAL A 53 -29.76 11.04 -15.75
CA VAL A 53 -30.73 10.82 -14.68
C VAL A 53 -31.77 11.93 -14.68
N ARG A 54 -33.06 11.56 -14.55
CA ARG A 54 -34.15 12.52 -14.36
C ARG A 54 -35.08 12.08 -13.24
N VAL A 55 -35.56 13.06 -12.47
CA VAL A 55 -36.58 12.85 -11.44
C VAL A 55 -37.94 12.76 -12.13
N VAL A 56 -38.61 11.62 -12.00
CA VAL A 56 -39.98 11.42 -12.51
C VAL A 56 -40.99 11.96 -11.50
N SER A 57 -40.79 11.65 -10.22
CA SER A 57 -41.56 12.19 -9.11
C SER A 57 -40.70 12.24 -7.85
N ALA A 58 -40.97 13.20 -6.96
CA ALA A 58 -40.34 13.28 -5.66
C ALA A 58 -41.31 13.89 -4.64
N ASP A 59 -41.49 13.20 -3.52
CA ASP A 59 -42.32 13.60 -2.39
C ASP A 59 -41.41 14.12 -1.28
N TRP A 60 -41.63 15.37 -0.87
CA TRP A 60 -40.81 16.05 0.13
C TRP A 60 -41.66 16.47 1.32
N GLU A 61 -41.10 16.31 2.52
CA GLU A 61 -41.62 16.86 3.76
C GLU A 61 -40.80 18.09 4.14
N ASP A 62 -41.45 19.24 4.30
CA ASP A 62 -40.79 20.46 4.73
C ASP A 62 -40.72 20.53 6.27
N ARG A 63 -39.53 20.82 6.80
CA ARG A 63 -39.29 21.08 8.22
C ARG A 63 -38.72 22.48 8.39
N ALA A 64 -39.43 23.32 9.14
CA ALA A 64 -39.06 24.71 9.41
C ALA A 64 -38.80 24.95 10.90
N GLY A 65 -38.21 26.09 11.24
CA GLY A 65 -37.94 26.48 12.64
C GLY A 65 -36.73 25.79 13.26
N LEU A 66 -35.90 25.12 12.44
CA LEU A 66 -34.65 24.49 12.84
C LEU A 66 -33.45 25.40 12.49
N PRO A 67 -32.38 25.41 13.31
CA PRO A 67 -31.12 26.06 12.97
C PRO A 67 -30.51 25.54 11.65
N PRO A 68 -29.56 26.27 11.04
CA PRO A 68 -28.88 25.83 9.82
C PRO A 68 -28.12 24.50 10.02
N PRO A 69 -27.86 23.75 8.94
CA PRO A 69 -27.13 22.50 9.04
C PRO A 69 -25.71 22.77 9.52
N LEU A 70 -25.18 21.87 10.34
CA LEU A 70 -23.79 21.91 10.76
C LEU A 70 -22.89 21.87 9.51
N PRO A 71 -21.89 22.75 9.35
CA PRO A 71 -20.96 22.64 8.24
C PRO A 71 -20.05 21.41 8.44
N VAL A 72 -19.55 20.83 7.35
CA VAL A 72 -18.48 19.85 7.41
C VAL A 72 -17.28 20.53 8.05
N VAL A 73 -16.72 19.87 9.06
CA VAL A 73 -15.60 20.42 9.83
C VAL A 73 -14.42 20.69 8.91
N LYS A 74 -13.73 21.79 9.16
CA LYS A 74 -12.53 22.17 8.42
C LYS A 74 -11.35 22.07 9.36
N GLN A 75 -10.36 21.29 8.95
CA GLN A 75 -9.08 21.26 9.61
C GLN A 75 -8.31 22.50 9.17
N ARG A 76 -7.93 23.32 10.15
CA ARG A 76 -7.16 24.53 9.93
C ARG A 76 -5.85 24.43 10.68
N PHE A 77 -4.77 24.76 9.99
CA PHE A 77 -3.51 25.06 10.65
C PHE A 77 -3.61 26.40 11.39
N VAL A 78 -3.40 26.38 12.70
CA VAL A 78 -3.58 27.53 13.59
C VAL A 78 -2.27 28.25 13.82
N ALA A 79 -1.26 27.49 14.23
CA ALA A 79 0.05 27.98 14.56
C ALA A 79 1.04 26.82 14.62
N ASP A 80 2.32 27.17 14.47
CA ASP A 80 3.38 26.34 15.01
C ASP A 80 3.51 26.67 16.49
N ASP A 81 3.24 25.71 17.37
CA ASP A 81 3.58 25.87 18.78
C ASP A 81 5.03 25.41 19.01
N PRO A 82 5.91 26.29 19.57
CA PRO A 82 7.32 26.02 19.87
C PRO A 82 7.64 24.79 20.76
N LYS A 83 6.64 24.11 21.31
CA LYS A 83 6.79 22.91 22.14
C LYS A 83 6.04 21.70 21.60
N THR A 84 5.00 21.87 20.78
CA THR A 84 3.97 20.84 20.65
C THR A 84 3.70 20.30 19.26
N GLY A 85 4.13 20.97 18.20
CA GLY A 85 3.68 20.57 16.86
C GLY A 85 3.02 21.69 16.07
N PRO A 86 2.79 21.47 14.77
CA PRO A 86 1.77 22.21 14.06
C PRO A 86 0.44 21.98 14.77
N VAL A 87 -0.12 23.02 15.37
CA VAL A 87 -1.43 22.95 16.00
C VAL A 87 -2.46 23.09 14.89
N THR A 88 -3.08 21.97 14.51
CA THR A 88 -4.29 22.00 13.71
C THR A 88 -5.50 22.01 14.64
N GLU A 89 -6.40 22.94 14.42
CA GLU A 89 -7.72 22.93 15.05
C GLU A 89 -8.75 22.47 14.03
N GLU A 90 -9.72 21.72 14.51
CA GLU A 90 -10.95 21.50 13.78
C GLU A 90 -11.90 22.65 14.08
N ARG A 91 -12.25 23.45 13.06
CA ARG A 91 -13.27 24.48 13.17
C ARG A 91 -14.43 24.20 12.24
N TYR A 92 -15.61 24.46 12.76
CA TYR A 92 -16.81 24.58 11.96
C TYR A 92 -16.82 25.98 11.32
N GLU A 93 -16.23 26.08 10.13
CA GLU A 93 -16.20 27.32 9.33
C GLU A 93 -17.24 27.20 8.19
N PRO A 94 -18.45 27.77 8.33
CA PRO A 94 -19.46 27.70 7.27
C PRO A 94 -18.98 28.46 6.02
N ASP A 95 -19.08 27.84 4.85
CA ASP A 95 -18.76 28.49 3.58
C ASP A 95 -19.66 29.71 3.37
N PRO A 96 -19.11 30.95 3.35
CA PRO A 96 -19.90 32.16 3.18
C PRO A 96 -20.69 32.18 1.86
N ALA A 97 -20.23 31.49 0.82
CA ALA A 97 -20.93 31.42 -0.46
C ALA A 97 -22.23 30.60 -0.39
N ILE A 98 -22.32 29.65 0.55
CA ILE A 98 -23.51 28.81 0.74
C ILE A 98 -24.37 29.38 1.86
N TYR A 99 -23.78 29.61 3.04
CA TYR A 99 -24.48 30.07 4.24
C TYR A 99 -24.84 31.56 4.21
N GLY A 100 -24.12 32.39 3.43
CA GLY A 100 -24.34 33.84 3.32
C GLY A 100 -25.47 34.26 2.38
N GLY A 101 -26.12 33.32 1.71
CA GLY A 101 -27.33 33.54 0.90
C GLY A 101 -27.15 33.22 -0.59
N GLY A 102 -28.02 32.36 -1.12
CA GLY A 102 -28.06 32.05 -2.54
C GLY A 102 -29.26 31.22 -2.99
N GLU A 103 -29.36 29.96 -2.58
CA GLU A 103 -30.31 28.98 -3.13
C GLU A 103 -30.46 27.75 -2.20
N THR A 104 -31.33 26.80 -2.55
CA THR A 104 -31.42 25.51 -1.85
C THR A 104 -30.13 24.70 -2.03
N TYR A 105 -29.55 24.18 -0.95
CA TYR A 105 -28.36 23.34 -0.98
C TYR A 105 -28.66 21.88 -0.55
N PRO A 106 -28.19 20.85 -1.27
CA PRO A 106 -27.67 20.94 -2.63
C PRO A 106 -28.75 21.41 -3.62
N GLY A 107 -28.30 22.08 -4.69
CA GLY A 107 -29.19 22.64 -5.74
C GLY A 107 -29.94 21.55 -6.50
N GLU A 108 -29.26 20.45 -6.82
CA GLU A 108 -29.84 19.29 -7.48
C GLU A 108 -30.25 18.22 -6.47
N ALA A 109 -31.42 17.60 -6.68
CA ALA A 109 -31.89 16.49 -5.84
C ALA A 109 -31.22 15.15 -6.18
N VAL A 110 -30.69 15.04 -7.39
CA VAL A 110 -29.93 13.89 -7.86
C VAL A 110 -28.87 14.35 -8.85
N SER A 111 -27.66 13.81 -8.76
CA SER A 111 -26.58 14.00 -9.74
C SER A 111 -25.95 12.65 -10.09
N LEU A 112 -25.21 12.59 -11.19
CA LEU A 112 -24.38 11.44 -11.55
C LEU A 112 -22.92 11.74 -11.20
N GLY A 113 -22.22 10.76 -10.64
CA GLY A 113 -20.78 10.83 -10.44
C GLY A 113 -19.98 10.38 -11.64
N GLU A 114 -18.67 10.32 -11.46
CA GLU A 114 -17.79 9.73 -12.47
C GLU A 114 -18.02 8.21 -12.52
N GLY A 115 -18.13 7.66 -13.73
CA GLY A 115 -18.25 6.22 -13.91
C GLY A 115 -16.91 5.51 -13.74
N GLY A 116 -16.96 4.27 -13.25
CA GLY A 116 -15.76 3.46 -13.03
C GLY A 116 -15.99 1.97 -13.28
N PRO A 117 -14.89 1.19 -13.44
CA PRO A 117 -14.97 -0.25 -13.54
C PRO A 117 -15.36 -0.84 -12.17
N LEU A 118 -16.31 -1.76 -12.16
CA LEU A 118 -16.60 -2.61 -11.02
C LEU A 118 -16.48 -4.04 -11.50
N GLY A 119 -15.34 -4.68 -11.26
CA GLY A 119 -15.03 -5.96 -11.90
C GLY A 119 -15.10 -5.84 -13.43
N ASP A 120 -16.07 -6.53 -14.05
CA ASP A 120 -16.30 -6.54 -15.51
C ASP A 120 -17.50 -5.69 -15.94
N LEU A 121 -18.20 -5.06 -14.99
CA LEU A 121 -19.25 -4.08 -15.23
C LEU A 121 -18.66 -2.67 -15.24
N TRP A 122 -19.36 -1.75 -15.91
CA TRP A 122 -19.14 -0.32 -15.74
C TRP A 122 -20.32 0.26 -15.01
N MET A 123 -20.05 0.88 -13.87
CA MET A 123 -21.07 1.52 -13.07
C MET A 123 -20.92 3.05 -13.14
N ILE A 124 -22.04 3.74 -13.06
CA ILE A 124 -22.10 5.18 -12.77
C ILE A 124 -22.89 5.33 -11.46
N PRO A 125 -22.34 5.97 -10.42
CA PRO A 125 -23.07 6.25 -9.20
C PRO A 125 -24.09 7.37 -9.43
N ALA A 126 -25.34 7.15 -9.03
CA ALA A 126 -26.34 8.21 -8.89
C ALA A 126 -26.39 8.68 -7.43
N PHE A 127 -26.05 9.94 -7.18
CA PHE A 127 -26.08 10.54 -5.85
C PHE A 127 -27.43 11.19 -5.60
N VAL A 128 -28.23 10.61 -4.72
CA VAL A 128 -29.48 11.20 -4.26
C VAL A 128 -29.20 12.07 -3.04
N ARG A 129 -29.77 13.28 -3.02
CA ARG A 129 -29.65 14.26 -1.92
C ARG A 129 -30.94 14.25 -1.09
N PRO A 130 -31.12 13.30 -0.16
CA PRO A 130 -32.37 13.09 0.55
C PRO A 130 -32.74 14.23 1.50
N VAL A 131 -31.79 15.09 1.88
CA VAL A 131 -32.06 16.29 2.66
C VAL A 131 -31.47 17.49 1.95
N ARG A 132 -32.29 18.54 1.82
CA ARG A 132 -31.90 19.80 1.21
C ARG A 132 -32.27 20.95 2.15
N TYR A 133 -31.47 22.01 2.16
CA TYR A 133 -31.65 23.15 3.03
C TYR A 133 -31.77 24.45 2.22
N ASP A 134 -32.90 25.15 2.37
CA ASP A 134 -33.12 26.48 1.83
C ASP A 134 -32.54 27.52 2.81
N THR A 135 -31.38 28.08 2.46
CA THR A 135 -30.63 29.03 3.29
C THR A 135 -31.35 30.38 3.46
N ARG A 136 -32.28 30.73 2.56
CA ARG A 136 -33.08 31.96 2.64
C ARG A 136 -34.29 31.81 3.55
N LYS A 137 -34.93 30.64 3.51
CA LYS A 137 -36.16 30.37 4.27
C LYS A 137 -35.91 29.66 5.60
N GLY A 138 -34.68 29.20 5.86
CA GLY A 138 -34.35 28.42 7.05
C GLY A 138 -35.16 27.12 7.12
N ARG A 139 -35.28 26.43 5.98
CA ARG A 139 -36.20 25.30 5.82
C ARG A 139 -35.50 24.09 5.22
N TYR A 140 -35.68 22.94 5.85
CA TYR A 140 -35.25 21.65 5.32
C TYR A 140 -36.36 21.03 4.48
N SER A 141 -36.00 20.41 3.36
CA SER A 141 -36.87 19.51 2.62
C SER A 141 -36.29 18.11 2.72
N VAL A 142 -37.06 17.19 3.29
CA VAL A 142 -36.68 15.80 3.54
C VAL A 142 -37.41 14.89 2.58
N LEU A 143 -36.67 14.08 1.85
CA LEU A 143 -37.22 13.19 0.84
C LEU A 143 -37.86 11.97 1.50
N SER A 144 -39.16 11.77 1.27
CA SER A 144 -39.84 10.55 1.69
C SER A 144 -39.84 9.50 0.57
N ARG A 145 -40.00 9.94 -0.69
CA ARG A 145 -40.01 9.06 -1.85
C ARG A 145 -39.51 9.78 -3.10
N MET A 146 -38.71 9.09 -3.91
CA MET A 146 -38.33 9.55 -5.24
C MET A 146 -38.42 8.42 -6.26
N THR A 147 -38.90 8.74 -7.46
CA THR A 147 -38.82 7.87 -8.62
C THR A 147 -37.83 8.47 -9.60
N LEU A 148 -36.74 7.76 -9.86
CA LEU A 148 -35.72 8.14 -10.83
C LEU A 148 -35.93 7.37 -12.13
N ARG A 149 -35.74 8.03 -13.27
CA ARG A 149 -35.50 7.36 -14.55
C ARG A 149 -34.06 7.59 -14.96
N VAL A 150 -33.34 6.51 -15.22
CA VAL A 150 -32.02 6.52 -15.83
C VAL A 150 -32.17 6.16 -17.30
N GLU A 151 -31.69 7.03 -18.19
CA GLU A 151 -31.72 6.85 -19.64
C GLU A 151 -30.28 6.69 -20.14
N PHE A 152 -30.00 5.59 -20.84
CA PHE A 152 -28.68 5.37 -21.41
C PHE A 152 -28.53 6.15 -22.72
N VAL A 153 -27.43 6.88 -22.84
CA VAL A 153 -27.09 7.72 -24.00
C VAL A 153 -25.72 7.33 -24.53
N SER A 154 -25.36 7.74 -25.75
CA SER A 154 -24.00 7.49 -26.26
C SER A 154 -22.97 8.21 -25.40
N ALA A 155 -21.90 7.52 -24.98
CA ALA A 155 -20.81 8.15 -24.27
C ALA A 155 -20.05 9.12 -25.18
N SER A 156 -19.60 10.24 -24.61
CA SER A 156 -18.71 11.18 -25.28
C SER A 156 -17.33 10.54 -25.54
N ALA A 157 -16.60 11.07 -26.54
CA ALA A 157 -15.22 10.64 -26.79
C ALA A 157 -14.31 10.80 -25.56
N SER A 158 -14.54 11.84 -24.75
CA SER A 158 -13.85 12.05 -23.47
C SER A 158 -14.13 10.94 -22.45
N GLU A 159 -15.38 10.52 -22.30
CA GLU A 159 -15.73 9.41 -21.39
C GLU A 159 -15.19 8.08 -21.89
N LEU A 160 -15.23 7.83 -23.21
CA LEU A 160 -14.70 6.61 -23.80
C LEU A 160 -13.18 6.50 -23.63
N ARG A 161 -12.42 7.61 -23.67
CA ARG A 161 -10.98 7.61 -23.39
C ARG A 161 -10.64 7.19 -21.95
N ARG A 162 -11.51 7.50 -20.99
CA ARG A 162 -11.36 7.10 -19.59
C ARG A 162 -11.70 5.62 -19.34
N ARG A 163 -12.22 4.91 -20.34
CA ARG A 163 -12.56 3.48 -20.28
C ARG A 163 -11.45 2.68 -20.95
N PRO A 164 -11.15 1.46 -20.46
CA PRO A 164 -10.19 0.61 -21.13
C PRO A 164 -10.77 0.18 -22.49
N ALA A 165 -9.90 0.09 -23.50
CA ALA A 165 -10.28 -0.34 -24.85
C ALA A 165 -10.72 -1.82 -24.89
N GLN A 166 -10.30 -2.62 -23.90
CA GLN A 166 -10.75 -3.98 -23.61
C GLN A 166 -11.34 -4.07 -22.23
N ARG A 167 -12.40 -4.86 -22.10
CA ARG A 167 -12.77 -5.48 -20.83
C ARG A 167 -12.58 -6.98 -21.02
N PRO A 168 -11.63 -7.62 -20.30
CA PRO A 168 -11.43 -9.06 -20.38
C PRO A 168 -12.76 -9.81 -20.23
N GLY A 169 -12.93 -10.84 -21.06
CA GLY A 169 -14.18 -11.55 -21.29
C GLY A 169 -14.78 -12.14 -20.02
N ALA A 170 -16.11 -12.04 -19.92
CA ALA A 170 -16.88 -12.92 -19.06
C ALA A 170 -16.67 -14.35 -19.51
N VAL A 171 -16.14 -15.18 -18.63
CA VAL A 171 -16.49 -16.60 -18.62
C VAL A 171 -17.31 -16.85 -17.34
N ALA A 172 -18.40 -17.60 -17.52
CA ALA A 172 -19.25 -18.06 -16.45
C ALA A 172 -18.43 -18.77 -15.36
N GLY A 173 -18.75 -18.45 -14.11
CA GLY A 173 -17.93 -18.76 -12.94
C GLY A 173 -18.18 -17.71 -11.87
N GLU A 174 -18.49 -18.15 -10.66
CA GLU A 174 -18.99 -17.39 -9.51
C GLU A 174 -17.86 -16.61 -8.80
N GLY A 175 -17.05 -15.85 -9.54
CA GLY A 175 -15.92 -15.12 -8.94
C GLY A 175 -16.35 -14.04 -7.93
N GLY A 176 -15.47 -13.67 -7.00
CA GLY A 176 -15.75 -12.72 -5.90
C GLY A 176 -16.31 -11.36 -6.34
N TRP A 177 -15.86 -10.85 -7.49
CA TRP A 177 -16.40 -9.60 -8.03
C TRP A 177 -17.88 -9.65 -8.40
N LYS A 178 -18.43 -10.81 -8.81
CA LYS A 178 -19.87 -10.91 -9.14
C LYS A 178 -20.75 -10.77 -7.89
N ARG A 179 -20.31 -11.30 -6.76
CA ARG A 179 -21.01 -11.17 -5.47
C ARG A 179 -21.14 -9.72 -5.06
N LEU A 180 -20.01 -9.01 -5.11
CA LEU A 180 -19.93 -7.59 -4.80
C LEU A 180 -20.74 -6.75 -5.81
N GLN A 181 -20.63 -7.03 -7.12
CA GLN A 181 -21.42 -6.32 -8.12
C GLN A 181 -22.93 -6.49 -7.89
N ARG A 182 -23.38 -7.69 -7.52
CA ARG A 182 -24.78 -7.96 -7.23
C ARG A 182 -25.28 -7.22 -5.99
N SER A 183 -24.47 -7.15 -4.92
CA SER A 183 -24.84 -6.41 -3.70
C SER A 183 -24.90 -4.90 -3.93
N MET A 184 -24.06 -4.37 -4.84
CA MET A 184 -23.93 -2.94 -5.07
C MET A 184 -24.79 -2.38 -6.23
N VAL A 185 -24.86 -3.07 -7.37
CA VAL A 185 -25.42 -2.53 -8.61
C VAL A 185 -26.93 -2.71 -8.65
N ARG A 186 -27.68 -1.61 -8.66
CA ARG A 186 -29.14 -1.65 -8.52
C ARG A 186 -29.86 -2.38 -9.66
N ASN A 187 -29.31 -2.34 -10.87
CA ASN A 187 -29.81 -3.01 -12.06
C ASN A 187 -28.91 -4.19 -12.49
N PHE A 188 -28.27 -4.88 -11.54
CA PHE A 188 -27.29 -5.93 -11.83
C PHE A 188 -27.80 -6.99 -12.82
N ASP A 189 -29.01 -7.52 -12.63
CA ASP A 189 -29.59 -8.54 -13.51
C ASP A 189 -29.71 -8.06 -14.96
N ALA A 190 -30.06 -6.79 -15.18
CA ALA A 190 -30.05 -6.20 -16.53
C ALA A 190 -28.62 -5.94 -17.01
N ALA A 191 -27.75 -5.42 -16.14
CA ALA A 191 -26.38 -5.03 -16.48
C ALA A 191 -25.53 -6.19 -16.96
N THR A 192 -25.71 -7.39 -16.39
CA THR A 192 -25.01 -8.61 -16.82
C THR A 192 -25.39 -9.06 -18.24
N THR A 193 -26.54 -8.64 -18.76
CA THR A 193 -27.01 -8.95 -20.12
C THR A 193 -26.59 -7.92 -21.17
N PHE A 194 -26.01 -6.79 -20.77
CA PHE A 194 -25.66 -5.74 -21.70
C PHE A 194 -24.59 -6.19 -22.71
N PRO A 195 -24.75 -5.86 -24.00
CA PRO A 195 -23.77 -6.20 -25.01
C PRO A 195 -22.43 -5.51 -24.67
N ARG A 196 -21.37 -6.31 -24.67
CA ARG A 196 -20.00 -5.84 -24.41
C ARG A 196 -19.35 -5.50 -25.74
N ARG A 197 -18.64 -4.37 -25.81
CA ARG A 197 -17.86 -4.03 -26.99
C ARG A 197 -16.54 -4.78 -26.90
N LEU A 198 -16.43 -5.89 -27.63
CA LEU A 198 -15.12 -6.43 -27.99
C LEU A 198 -14.56 -5.53 -29.09
N THR A 199 -13.61 -4.67 -28.76
CA THR A 199 -12.84 -3.98 -29.80
C THR A 199 -11.77 -4.94 -30.31
N PRO A 200 -11.79 -5.35 -31.60
CA PRO A 200 -10.71 -6.14 -32.17
C PRO A 200 -9.40 -5.34 -32.13
N GLY A 201 -8.31 -5.93 -31.63
CA GLY A 201 -6.96 -5.37 -31.68
C GLY A 201 -6.48 -4.60 -30.45
N ALA A 202 -7.08 -4.80 -29.29
CA ALA A 202 -6.66 -4.08 -28.10
C ALA A 202 -5.61 -4.86 -27.26
N LEU A 203 -4.83 -4.09 -26.47
CA LEU A 203 -3.64 -4.45 -25.68
C LEU A 203 -3.16 -5.89 -25.90
N GLY A 204 -2.12 -6.05 -26.71
CA GLY A 204 -1.51 -7.37 -26.94
C GLY A 204 -1.22 -8.05 -25.61
N ALA A 205 -1.40 -9.37 -25.55
CA ALA A 205 -1.00 -10.13 -24.38
C ALA A 205 0.46 -9.76 -24.04
N PRO A 206 0.76 -9.39 -22.78
CA PRO A 206 2.12 -9.12 -22.35
C PRO A 206 3.04 -10.23 -22.86
N ARG A 207 4.14 -9.85 -23.49
CA ARG A 207 5.09 -10.82 -24.00
C ARG A 207 5.97 -11.26 -22.84
N ALA A 208 5.83 -12.52 -22.46
CA ALA A 208 6.76 -13.17 -21.54
C ALA A 208 8.21 -12.94 -22.04
N PRO A 209 9.18 -12.79 -21.13
CA PRO A 209 10.58 -12.66 -21.52
C PRO A 209 10.97 -13.85 -22.38
N SER A 210 11.59 -13.58 -23.53
CA SER A 210 12.25 -14.62 -24.30
C SER A 210 13.49 -15.07 -23.51
N ARG A 211 13.41 -16.21 -22.82
CA ARG A 211 14.60 -16.84 -22.24
C ARG A 211 15.56 -17.22 -23.36
N ALA A 212 16.81 -16.78 -23.24
CA ALA A 212 17.78 -16.86 -24.33
C ALA A 212 18.43 -18.25 -24.43
N GLY A 213 18.59 -18.96 -23.31
CA GLY A 213 19.06 -20.34 -23.28
C GLY A 213 17.91 -21.31 -23.52
N ALA A 214 17.92 -22.05 -24.64
CA ALA A 214 16.91 -23.07 -24.95
C ALA A 214 16.98 -24.25 -23.95
N GLY A 215 16.37 -24.10 -22.78
CA GLY A 215 16.28 -25.12 -21.73
C GLY A 215 17.50 -25.20 -20.79
N ASN A 216 18.49 -24.33 -20.94
CA ASN A 216 19.64 -24.26 -20.03
C ASN A 216 19.30 -23.46 -18.76
N PRO A 217 19.87 -23.83 -17.58
CA PRO A 217 19.81 -23.00 -16.39
C PRO A 217 20.34 -21.58 -16.63
N GLU A 218 19.79 -20.62 -15.89
CA GLU A 218 20.24 -19.24 -15.89
C GLU A 218 20.79 -18.86 -14.52
N PHE A 219 21.73 -17.92 -14.49
CA PHE A 219 22.39 -17.47 -13.28
C PHE A 219 22.25 -15.96 -13.16
N ARG A 220 21.65 -15.50 -12.08
CA ARG A 220 21.55 -14.07 -11.76
C ARG A 220 22.83 -13.60 -11.10
N ILE A 221 23.27 -12.42 -11.50
CA ILE A 221 24.49 -11.77 -11.06
C ILE A 221 24.12 -10.38 -10.57
N SER A 222 24.24 -10.17 -9.26
CA SER A 222 23.96 -8.90 -8.60
C SER A 222 25.17 -7.97 -8.67
N VAL A 223 25.02 -6.78 -9.27
CA VAL A 223 26.09 -5.82 -9.48
C VAL A 223 25.77 -4.50 -8.79
N LYS A 224 26.58 -4.13 -7.78
CA LYS A 224 26.42 -2.90 -6.98
C LYS A 224 27.37 -1.76 -7.36
N SER A 225 28.39 -2.05 -8.15
CA SER A 225 29.39 -1.08 -8.60
C SER A 225 29.48 -1.09 -10.12
N THR A 226 29.46 0.09 -10.74
CA THR A 226 29.70 0.24 -12.17
C THR A 226 31.18 0.11 -12.49
N GLY A 227 31.51 -0.66 -13.52
CA GLY A 227 32.87 -0.85 -14.00
C GLY A 227 33.01 -2.06 -14.91
N TRP A 228 34.24 -2.26 -15.39
CA TRP A 228 34.58 -3.48 -16.12
C TRP A 228 34.77 -4.62 -15.12
N SER A 229 33.93 -5.65 -15.21
CA SER A 229 33.78 -6.69 -14.19
C SER A 229 34.07 -8.08 -14.75
N SER A 230 34.42 -9.01 -13.86
CA SER A 230 34.78 -10.38 -14.19
C SER A 230 33.99 -11.38 -13.35
N VAL A 231 33.46 -12.42 -14.00
CA VAL A 231 32.78 -13.55 -13.38
C VAL A 231 33.59 -14.80 -13.68
N SER A 232 34.26 -15.35 -12.66
CA SER A 232 35.09 -16.55 -12.82
C SER A 232 34.25 -17.82 -12.87
N TYR A 233 34.77 -18.86 -13.54
CA TYR A 233 34.18 -20.20 -13.49
C TYR A 233 34.03 -20.70 -12.05
N ALA A 234 35.02 -20.45 -11.19
CA ALA A 234 34.96 -20.87 -9.79
C ALA A 234 33.77 -20.26 -9.03
N ALA A 235 33.45 -18.98 -9.29
CA ALA A 235 32.30 -18.31 -8.68
C ALA A 235 30.97 -18.87 -9.20
N LEU A 236 30.87 -19.15 -10.51
CA LEU A 236 29.70 -19.77 -11.13
C LEU A 236 29.50 -21.24 -10.70
N ALA A 237 30.58 -22.02 -10.62
CA ALA A 237 30.56 -23.41 -10.18
C ALA A 237 30.09 -23.52 -8.72
N ALA A 238 30.45 -22.57 -7.86
CA ALA A 238 29.92 -22.48 -6.49
C ALA A 238 28.41 -22.25 -6.44
N ALA A 239 27.81 -21.67 -7.49
CA ALA A 239 26.38 -21.51 -7.67
C ALA A 239 25.73 -22.68 -8.46
N GLY A 240 26.48 -23.72 -8.82
CA GLY A 240 25.98 -24.91 -9.53
C GLY A 240 26.14 -24.90 -11.05
N PHE A 241 26.97 -24.01 -11.62
CA PHE A 241 27.27 -24.01 -13.05
C PHE A 241 27.97 -25.31 -13.50
N PRO A 242 27.55 -25.96 -14.60
CA PRO A 242 28.11 -27.23 -15.04
C PRO A 242 29.49 -27.08 -15.70
N SER A 243 30.29 -28.15 -15.65
CA SER A 243 31.55 -28.23 -16.40
C SER A 243 31.33 -28.61 -17.86
N GLY A 244 32.33 -28.35 -18.72
CA GLY A 244 32.30 -28.79 -20.12
C GLY A 244 31.48 -27.91 -21.06
N VAL A 245 31.00 -26.76 -20.59
CA VAL A 245 30.31 -25.77 -21.43
C VAL A 245 31.34 -25.05 -22.30
N PRO A 246 31.14 -24.96 -23.63
CA PRO A 246 32.04 -24.19 -24.48
C PRO A 246 32.07 -22.71 -24.08
N ILE A 247 33.26 -22.15 -23.84
CA ILE A 247 33.38 -20.76 -23.35
C ILE A 247 32.81 -19.74 -24.33
N ALA A 248 32.86 -20.03 -25.63
CA ALA A 248 32.32 -19.18 -26.69
C ALA A 248 30.78 -19.10 -26.70
N GLU A 249 30.08 -20.03 -26.03
CA GLU A 249 28.62 -20.04 -25.98
C GLU A 249 28.04 -19.28 -24.79
N ILE A 250 28.88 -18.87 -23.83
CA ILE A 250 28.45 -18.21 -22.60
C ILE A 250 28.17 -16.73 -22.88
N GLY A 251 26.94 -16.32 -22.61
CA GLY A 251 26.49 -14.94 -22.79
C GLY A 251 25.99 -14.33 -21.49
N VAL A 252 25.90 -12.99 -21.50
CA VAL A 252 25.32 -12.18 -20.43
C VAL A 252 24.23 -11.30 -21.01
N TRP A 253 23.12 -11.14 -20.28
CA TRP A 253 22.00 -10.28 -20.66
C TRP A 253 21.61 -9.36 -19.51
N GLU A 254 21.31 -8.11 -19.83
CA GLU A 254 20.56 -7.23 -18.93
C GLU A 254 19.06 -7.37 -19.25
N ARG A 255 18.23 -7.61 -18.23
CA ARG A 255 16.78 -7.69 -18.38
C ARG A 255 16.10 -6.46 -17.82
N GLY A 256 14.89 -6.19 -18.28
CA GLY A 256 14.06 -5.09 -17.80
C GLY A 256 12.59 -5.28 -18.16
N TYR A 257 11.81 -4.24 -17.93
CA TYR A 257 10.41 -4.19 -18.31
C TYR A 257 10.11 -2.86 -18.99
N ASP A 258 9.54 -2.90 -20.18
CA ASP A 258 9.03 -1.72 -20.87
C ASP A 258 7.56 -1.53 -20.49
N ASP A 259 7.28 -0.52 -19.66
CA ASP A 259 5.92 -0.19 -19.24
C ASP A 259 5.04 0.33 -20.40
N VAL A 260 5.65 0.91 -21.45
CA VAL A 260 4.90 1.39 -22.63
C VAL A 260 4.46 0.22 -23.50
N GLY A 261 5.36 -0.73 -23.71
CA GLY A 261 5.11 -1.97 -24.44
C GLY A 261 4.38 -3.06 -23.64
N ASP A 262 4.29 -2.90 -22.31
CA ASP A 262 3.84 -3.92 -21.35
C ASP A 262 4.55 -5.26 -21.60
N SER A 263 5.88 -5.21 -21.71
CA SER A 263 6.69 -6.36 -22.13
C SER A 263 8.05 -6.40 -21.47
N ALA A 264 8.50 -7.61 -21.13
CA ALA A 264 9.85 -7.83 -20.66
C ALA A 264 10.88 -7.60 -21.78
N THR A 265 12.01 -6.99 -21.43
CA THR A 265 13.12 -6.71 -22.35
C THR A 265 14.33 -7.56 -21.98
N ALA A 266 15.11 -7.98 -22.98
CA ALA A 266 16.38 -8.66 -22.78
C ALA A 266 17.41 -8.10 -23.77
N THR A 267 18.45 -7.47 -23.25
CA THR A 267 19.53 -6.86 -24.03
C THR A 267 20.79 -7.68 -23.84
N PRO A 268 21.36 -8.29 -24.90
CA PRO A 268 22.64 -8.98 -24.78
C PRO A 268 23.73 -7.98 -24.43
N ILE A 269 24.57 -8.34 -23.48
CA ILE A 269 25.73 -7.55 -23.06
C ILE A 269 26.97 -8.17 -23.69
N PRO A 270 27.74 -7.43 -24.50
CA PRO A 270 28.97 -7.93 -25.08
C PRO A 270 29.96 -8.37 -24.01
N VAL A 271 30.50 -9.58 -24.18
CA VAL A 271 31.46 -10.18 -23.24
C VAL A 271 32.82 -10.42 -23.88
N VAL A 272 33.84 -10.57 -23.04
CA VAL A 272 35.18 -11.05 -23.39
C VAL A 272 35.49 -12.31 -22.59
N ALA A 273 35.71 -13.41 -23.31
CA ALA A 273 36.09 -14.70 -22.73
C ALA A 273 37.59 -14.72 -22.39
N ARG A 274 37.91 -15.03 -21.13
CA ARG A 274 39.28 -15.23 -20.64
C ARG A 274 39.49 -16.73 -20.46
N ASP A 275 40.14 -17.34 -21.45
CA ASP A 275 40.42 -18.78 -21.51
C ASP A 275 41.88 -19.03 -21.09
N ALA A 276 42.06 -19.47 -19.84
CA ALA A 276 43.36 -19.75 -19.23
C ALA A 276 43.52 -21.25 -18.86
N GLY A 277 42.42 -22.00 -18.85
CA GLY A 277 42.38 -23.43 -18.58
C GLY A 277 42.41 -24.29 -19.85
N THR A 278 41.40 -25.14 -20.03
CA THR A 278 41.32 -26.00 -21.21
C THR A 278 40.75 -25.23 -22.40
N ALA A 279 41.59 -25.01 -23.42
CA ALA A 279 41.22 -24.25 -24.62
C ALA A 279 39.82 -24.60 -25.17
N GLY A 280 38.95 -23.59 -25.22
CA GLY A 280 37.59 -23.64 -25.74
C GLY A 280 36.53 -24.15 -24.76
N VAL A 281 36.89 -24.56 -23.55
CA VAL A 281 35.98 -25.06 -22.51
C VAL A 281 36.05 -24.13 -21.32
N PHE A 282 34.90 -23.69 -20.80
CA PHE A 282 34.86 -22.84 -19.62
C PHE A 282 35.10 -23.67 -18.35
N ASP A 283 36.31 -23.60 -17.81
CA ASP A 283 36.75 -24.38 -16.65
C ASP A 283 37.65 -23.58 -15.67
N ALA A 284 38.39 -24.29 -14.82
CA ALA A 284 39.13 -23.70 -13.71
C ALA A 284 40.27 -22.79 -14.20
N GLY A 285 40.14 -21.50 -13.90
CA GLY A 285 41.07 -20.45 -14.35
C GLY A 285 40.41 -19.46 -15.29
N ASP A 286 39.26 -19.82 -15.86
CA ASP A 286 38.57 -18.99 -16.83
C ASP A 286 37.63 -17.96 -16.20
N ALA A 287 37.33 -16.92 -16.97
CA ALA A 287 36.36 -15.91 -16.62
C ALA A 287 35.66 -15.31 -17.84
N ILE A 288 34.45 -14.78 -17.60
CA ILE A 288 33.73 -13.92 -18.54
C ILE A 288 33.81 -12.49 -18.00
N THR A 289 34.29 -11.55 -18.81
CA THR A 289 34.36 -10.13 -18.44
C THR A 289 33.45 -9.28 -19.31
N PHE A 290 32.88 -8.22 -18.73
CA PHE A 290 31.96 -7.32 -19.40
C PHE A 290 31.85 -5.99 -18.66
N TYR A 291 31.32 -4.96 -19.31
CA TYR A 291 30.99 -3.70 -18.65
C TYR A 291 29.67 -3.82 -17.88
N ALA A 292 29.75 -3.80 -16.56
CA ALA A 292 28.60 -3.89 -15.69
C ALA A 292 28.29 -2.52 -15.08
N ARG A 293 27.03 -2.12 -15.10
CA ARG A 293 26.50 -0.93 -14.40
C ARG A 293 25.72 -1.35 -13.16
N ASN A 294 25.87 -0.61 -12.07
CA ASN A 294 24.92 -0.66 -10.96
C ASN A 294 23.55 -0.07 -11.37
N LEU A 295 22.54 -0.19 -10.50
CA LEU A 295 21.19 0.22 -10.90
C LEU A 295 21.11 1.74 -11.10
N ARG A 296 21.70 2.53 -10.20
CA ARG A 296 21.74 4.00 -10.28
C ARG A 296 22.27 4.52 -11.62
N ASP A 297 23.35 3.93 -12.15
CA ASP A 297 23.94 4.33 -13.44
C ASP A 297 23.18 3.77 -14.65
N ARG A 298 22.43 2.68 -14.47
CA ARG A 298 21.54 2.12 -15.50
C ARG A 298 20.30 2.99 -15.72
N VAL A 299 19.57 3.28 -14.64
CA VAL A 299 18.23 3.92 -14.70
C VAL A 299 18.25 5.41 -14.35
N GLY A 300 19.36 5.91 -13.83
CA GLY A 300 19.51 7.28 -13.36
C GLY A 300 19.14 7.46 -11.88
N PRO A 301 19.65 8.53 -11.24
CA PRO A 301 19.50 8.75 -9.80
C PRO A 301 18.06 9.02 -9.35
N LEU A 302 17.20 9.48 -10.26
CA LEU A 302 15.80 9.83 -10.01
C LEU A 302 14.82 8.68 -10.34
N SER A 303 15.31 7.51 -10.72
CA SER A 303 14.40 6.38 -10.99
C SER A 303 13.85 5.81 -9.69
N ILE A 304 12.54 5.57 -9.64
CA ILE A 304 11.89 4.90 -8.50
C ILE A 304 12.46 3.50 -8.25
N GLU A 305 12.95 2.81 -9.29
CA GLU A 305 13.56 1.49 -9.16
C GLU A 305 14.80 1.53 -8.26
N ASN A 306 15.53 2.65 -8.28
CA ASN A 306 16.71 2.84 -7.45
C ASN A 306 16.33 2.74 -5.96
N ARG A 307 15.16 3.19 -5.51
CA ARG A 307 14.81 3.19 -4.07
C ARG A 307 14.94 1.82 -3.40
N TYR A 308 14.53 0.76 -4.10
CA TYR A 308 14.45 -0.58 -3.53
C TYR A 308 15.79 -1.32 -3.48
N THR A 309 16.73 -0.98 -4.36
CA THR A 309 18.05 -1.63 -4.39
C THR A 309 19.08 -0.78 -5.14
N ASP A 310 20.35 -0.90 -4.75
CA ASP A 310 21.49 -0.34 -5.50
C ASP A 310 22.00 -1.29 -6.60
N ALA A 311 21.60 -2.56 -6.52
CA ALA A 311 22.09 -3.61 -7.38
C ALA A 311 21.30 -3.69 -8.69
N ASN A 312 22.02 -3.70 -9.82
CA ASN A 312 21.47 -4.17 -11.08
C ASN A 312 21.61 -5.70 -11.17
N THR A 313 20.77 -6.34 -11.97
CA THR A 313 20.79 -7.79 -12.15
C THR A 313 21.14 -8.14 -13.60
N TYR A 314 22.22 -8.89 -13.77
CA TYR A 314 22.61 -9.49 -15.04
C TYR A 314 22.30 -10.99 -15.03
N TRP A 315 22.00 -11.53 -16.19
CA TRP A 315 21.63 -12.94 -16.37
C TRP A 315 22.68 -13.62 -17.24
N LEU A 316 23.27 -14.71 -16.76
CA LEU A 316 24.28 -15.49 -17.48
C LEU A 316 23.73 -16.88 -17.80
N THR A 317 23.89 -17.30 -19.06
CA THR A 317 23.57 -18.66 -19.55
C THR A 317 24.39 -18.96 -20.82
N TRP A 318 24.19 -20.13 -21.42
CA TRP A 318 24.81 -20.52 -22.69
C TRP A 318 23.76 -20.90 -23.73
N THR A 319 24.05 -20.64 -25.01
CA THR A 319 22.99 -20.64 -26.06
C THR A 319 23.19 -21.62 -27.21
N GLY A 320 24.19 -22.51 -27.19
CA GLY A 320 24.49 -23.41 -28.32
C GLY A 320 24.98 -22.68 -29.58
N ALA A 321 24.96 -21.34 -29.57
CA ALA A 321 25.49 -20.43 -30.56
C ALA A 321 26.54 -19.55 -29.87
N THR A 322 27.44 -18.97 -30.67
CA THR A 322 28.43 -18.02 -30.15
C THR A 322 27.72 -16.83 -29.51
N ALA A 323 28.08 -16.50 -28.28
CA ALA A 323 27.51 -15.38 -27.54
C ALA A 323 27.87 -14.03 -28.19
N ALA A 324 27.19 -12.96 -27.75
CA ALA A 324 27.57 -11.60 -28.12
C ALA A 324 28.96 -11.30 -27.55
N VAL A 325 29.99 -11.42 -28.39
CA VAL A 325 31.36 -10.99 -28.09
C VAL A 325 31.46 -9.50 -28.41
N VAL A 326 32.38 -8.75 -27.78
CA VAL A 326 32.78 -7.41 -28.24
C VAL A 326 33.35 -7.52 -29.68
N PRO A 327 32.59 -7.22 -30.75
CA PRO A 327 32.98 -7.61 -32.10
C PRO A 327 33.54 -6.44 -32.92
N ASP A 328 33.14 -5.22 -32.57
CA ASP A 328 33.40 -4.01 -33.33
C ASP A 328 34.61 -3.30 -32.73
N SER A 329 35.63 -3.15 -33.57
CA SER A 329 36.82 -2.38 -33.23
C SER A 329 36.72 -0.95 -33.74
N ILE A 330 37.19 0.00 -32.94
CA ILE A 330 37.50 1.35 -33.43
C ILE A 330 39.01 1.50 -33.49
N SER A 331 39.51 2.15 -34.55
CA SER A 331 40.95 2.38 -34.67
C SER A 331 41.40 3.52 -33.76
N GLY A 332 42.43 3.25 -32.97
CA GLY A 332 43.19 4.24 -32.21
C GLY A 332 44.17 5.05 -33.08
N SER A 333 44.23 4.83 -34.40
CA SER A 333 45.13 5.52 -35.33
C SER A 333 44.37 6.48 -36.25
N ILE A 334 44.01 7.66 -35.72
CA ILE A 334 43.27 8.69 -36.47
C ILE A 334 44.24 9.76 -37.01
N ALA A 335 44.21 9.99 -38.31
CA ALA A 335 45.02 11.01 -38.95
C ALA A 335 44.45 12.42 -38.69
N ASP A 336 45.08 13.16 -37.79
CA ASP A 336 44.81 14.58 -37.53
C ASP A 336 46.17 15.31 -37.34
N PRO A 337 46.41 16.44 -38.03
CA PRO A 337 47.65 17.20 -37.92
C PRO A 337 47.78 18.04 -36.65
N SER A 338 46.71 18.21 -35.87
CA SER A 338 46.69 19.02 -34.65
C SER A 338 45.68 18.45 -33.63
N PRO A 339 45.86 17.20 -33.17
CA PRO A 339 44.96 16.61 -32.20
C PRO A 339 45.05 17.35 -30.85
N LEU A 340 43.97 17.32 -30.08
CA LEU A 340 43.98 17.71 -28.69
C LEU A 340 44.89 16.77 -27.89
N MET A 341 45.74 17.31 -27.02
CA MET A 341 46.68 16.55 -26.18
C MET A 341 46.31 16.74 -24.70
N PRO A 342 45.20 16.14 -24.22
CA PRO A 342 44.77 16.29 -22.84
C PRO A 342 45.73 15.61 -21.88
N THR A 343 46.08 16.28 -20.78
CA THR A 343 46.89 15.70 -19.69
C THR A 343 46.04 15.18 -18.52
N SER A 344 44.76 15.54 -18.51
CA SER A 344 43.77 15.17 -17.50
C SER A 344 42.37 15.07 -18.10
N PHE A 345 41.45 14.46 -17.35
CA PHE A 345 40.02 14.37 -17.65
C PHE A 345 39.20 14.80 -16.45
N GLN A 346 37.93 15.17 -16.66
CA GLN A 346 37.04 15.45 -15.55
C GLN A 346 36.56 14.15 -14.90
N ASP A 347 36.86 14.00 -13.62
CA ASP A 347 36.38 12.89 -12.78
C ASP A 347 35.45 13.45 -11.69
N MET A 348 34.57 12.59 -11.17
CA MET A 348 33.61 12.93 -10.13
C MET A 348 33.67 11.93 -8.98
N ILE A 349 33.86 12.45 -7.77
CA ILE A 349 33.70 11.70 -6.54
C ILE A 349 32.33 12.05 -5.97
N HIS A 350 31.49 11.04 -5.73
CA HIS A 350 30.21 11.19 -5.02
C HIS A 350 30.33 10.51 -3.66
N LEU A 351 30.12 11.26 -2.58
CA LEU A 351 30.16 10.78 -1.20
C LEU A 351 28.78 10.95 -0.57
N GLU A 352 28.21 9.87 -0.06
CA GLU A 352 26.87 9.81 0.53
C GLU A 352 26.86 8.67 1.55
N GLN A 353 26.14 8.83 2.66
CA GLN A 353 25.77 7.72 3.54
C GLN A 353 24.31 7.88 3.98
N ASN A 354 23.62 6.75 4.10
CA ASN A 354 22.21 6.72 4.48
C ASN A 354 22.09 6.39 5.98
N SER A 355 22.49 7.34 6.82
CA SER A 355 22.62 7.15 8.27
C SER A 355 21.41 7.62 9.07
N TYR A 356 20.49 8.35 8.44
CA TYR A 356 19.32 8.91 9.10
C TYR A 356 18.12 8.98 8.15
N ILE A 357 16.94 8.59 8.63
CA ILE A 357 15.67 8.71 7.91
C ILE A 357 14.91 9.94 8.42
N MET A 358 14.56 10.83 7.51
CA MET A 358 13.59 11.91 7.71
C MET A 358 12.23 11.46 7.18
N PRO A 359 11.22 11.21 8.03
CA PRO A 359 9.92 10.73 7.58
C PRO A 359 9.03 11.80 6.92
N TRP A 360 9.38 13.09 7.06
CA TRP A 360 8.56 14.23 6.63
C TRP A 360 9.32 15.25 5.75
N PRO A 361 10.06 14.84 4.71
CA PRO A 361 10.77 15.77 3.82
C PRO A 361 9.79 16.66 3.06
N SER A 362 10.25 17.84 2.64
CA SER A 362 9.40 18.78 1.89
C SER A 362 9.02 18.22 0.52
N SER A 363 7.72 18.01 0.32
CA SER A 363 7.11 17.69 -0.98
C SER A 363 6.58 18.98 -1.64
N THR A 364 7.45 19.84 -2.14
CA THR A 364 6.96 20.97 -2.95
C THR A 364 6.23 20.45 -4.18
N ALA A 365 5.05 21.01 -4.46
CA ALA A 365 4.26 20.69 -5.65
C ALA A 365 5.11 20.88 -6.91
N GLY A 366 5.41 19.78 -7.61
CA GLY A 366 6.20 19.78 -8.84
C GLY A 366 7.42 18.85 -8.84
N VAL A 367 7.84 18.34 -7.67
CA VAL A 367 8.77 17.19 -7.62
C VAL A 367 7.92 15.92 -7.66
N PRO A 368 8.12 15.02 -8.64
CA PRO A 368 7.47 13.71 -8.61
C PRO A 368 7.75 13.04 -7.26
N GLN A 369 6.74 12.43 -6.63
CA GLN A 369 6.87 11.90 -5.26
C GLN A 369 8.00 10.88 -5.14
N GLU A 370 8.29 10.18 -6.25
CA GLU A 370 9.39 9.24 -6.45
C GLU A 370 10.79 9.85 -6.34
N ASN A 371 10.91 11.18 -6.40
CA ASN A 371 12.18 11.93 -6.36
C ASN A 371 12.45 12.61 -5.02
N VAL A 372 11.55 12.43 -4.04
CA VAL A 372 11.74 12.97 -2.70
C VAL A 372 12.72 12.07 -1.95
N GLU A 373 13.83 12.66 -1.51
CA GLU A 373 14.84 12.00 -0.66
C GLU A 373 14.39 11.99 0.79
N HIS A 374 14.59 10.86 1.47
CA HIS A 374 14.30 10.70 2.90
C HIS A 374 15.50 10.19 3.71
N PHE A 375 16.60 9.77 3.08
CA PHE A 375 17.84 9.36 3.71
C PHE A 375 18.86 10.49 3.69
N PHE A 376 19.57 10.63 4.80
CA PHE A 376 20.58 11.66 4.97
C PHE A 376 21.80 11.12 5.73
N TRP A 377 22.96 11.70 5.44
CA TRP A 377 24.23 11.42 6.08
C TRP A 377 24.29 11.95 7.51
N THR A 378 23.68 13.12 7.76
CA THR A 378 23.68 13.73 9.09
C THR A 378 22.27 14.02 9.60
N THR A 379 22.13 14.08 10.92
CA THR A 379 20.88 14.46 11.59
C THR A 379 20.73 15.98 11.75
N GLY A 380 21.82 16.73 11.60
CA GLY A 380 21.89 18.17 11.88
C GLY A 380 21.69 18.54 13.36
N LEU A 381 21.74 17.57 14.29
CA LEU A 381 21.56 17.79 15.73
C LEU A 381 22.88 18.11 16.43
N SER A 382 22.82 18.75 17.60
CA SER A 382 24.02 19.17 18.34
C SER A 382 24.81 17.97 18.93
N PRO A 383 26.15 17.90 18.74
CA PRO A 383 26.94 18.82 17.94
C PRO A 383 26.83 18.59 16.43
N ASP A 384 26.47 19.64 15.68
CA ASP A 384 26.33 19.57 14.23
C ASP A 384 27.62 20.00 13.57
N ALA A 385 28.65 19.21 13.83
CA ALA A 385 29.95 19.30 13.21
C ALA A 385 30.20 18.02 12.42
N PHE A 386 30.54 18.18 11.14
CA PHE A 386 30.74 17.07 10.24
C PHE A 386 32.06 17.22 9.50
N ALA A 387 32.72 16.10 9.24
CA ALA A 387 33.92 16.03 8.41
C ALA A 387 33.90 14.75 7.56
N ALA A 388 34.20 14.89 6.28
CA ALA A 388 34.40 13.77 5.36
C ALA A 388 35.72 13.95 4.61
N THR A 389 36.49 12.87 4.50
CA THR A 389 37.70 12.85 3.68
C THR A 389 37.32 12.72 2.21
N ILE A 390 37.89 13.57 1.35
CA ILE A 390 37.74 13.50 -0.10
C ILE A 390 38.96 12.76 -0.68
N PRO A 391 38.79 11.54 -1.23
CA PRO A 391 39.90 10.72 -1.71
C PRO A 391 40.29 11.08 -3.15
N PHE A 392 40.91 12.24 -3.38
CA PHE A 392 41.41 12.61 -4.70
C PHE A 392 42.43 11.58 -5.21
N LEU A 393 42.21 11.06 -6.41
CA LEU A 393 43.13 10.16 -7.10
C LEU A 393 43.82 10.93 -8.22
N ASP A 394 45.14 11.03 -8.16
CA ASP A 394 45.99 11.63 -9.20
C ASP A 394 45.46 13.00 -9.70
N PRO A 395 45.21 13.98 -8.80
CA PRO A 395 44.63 15.25 -9.21
C PRO A 395 45.61 16.08 -10.05
N ASP A 396 45.10 16.71 -11.11
CA ASP A 396 45.80 17.77 -11.83
C ASP A 396 45.66 19.10 -11.09
N ALA A 397 46.65 19.39 -10.24
CA ALA A 397 46.68 20.58 -9.39
C ALA A 397 46.77 21.91 -10.16
N SER A 398 46.94 21.89 -11.48
CA SER A 398 46.91 23.13 -12.29
C SER A 398 45.48 23.58 -12.63
N SER A 399 44.51 22.68 -12.54
CA SER A 399 43.12 22.92 -12.92
C SER A 399 42.22 23.15 -11.71
N PRO A 400 41.27 24.10 -11.76
CA PRO A 400 40.33 24.28 -10.66
C PRO A 400 39.36 23.11 -10.53
N PHE A 401 38.79 22.94 -9.35
CA PHE A 401 37.79 21.91 -9.04
C PHE A 401 36.52 22.53 -8.45
N ARG A 402 35.47 21.72 -8.40
CA ARG A 402 34.12 22.09 -7.94
C ARG A 402 33.71 21.18 -6.81
N ILE A 403 33.18 21.77 -5.74
CA ILE A 403 32.45 21.05 -4.69
C ILE A 403 30.98 21.43 -4.79
N ARG A 404 30.12 20.41 -4.74
CA ARG A 404 28.70 20.55 -4.49
C ARG A 404 28.32 19.78 -3.24
N ALA A 405 27.34 20.28 -2.50
CA ALA A 405 26.75 19.54 -1.40
C ALA A 405 25.26 19.86 -1.31
N ARG A 406 24.44 18.84 -1.04
CA ARG A 406 23.00 19.01 -0.86
C ARG A 406 22.65 18.87 0.61
N TYR A 407 21.84 19.81 1.09
CA TYR A 407 21.28 19.82 2.44
C TYR A 407 19.76 19.90 2.38
N GLN A 408 19.10 19.19 3.28
CA GLN A 408 17.66 19.27 3.52
C GLN A 408 17.41 19.89 4.89
N GLY A 409 16.64 20.98 4.94
CA GLY A 409 16.18 21.51 6.22
C GLY A 409 15.20 20.55 6.88
N GLN A 410 15.37 20.30 8.17
CA GLN A 410 14.35 19.67 8.99
C GLN A 410 13.71 20.70 9.89
N GLN A 411 12.41 20.88 9.67
CA GLN A 411 11.57 21.63 10.59
C GLN A 411 11.22 20.71 11.78
N PRO A 412 11.51 21.10 13.04
CA PRO A 412 10.92 20.50 14.21
C PRO A 412 9.41 20.55 14.09
N SER A 413 8.74 19.71 14.88
CA SER A 413 7.31 19.85 15.17
C SER A 413 6.94 21.30 15.57
N SER A 414 7.90 22.07 16.07
CA SER A 414 7.69 23.37 16.65
C SER A 414 8.50 24.53 16.01
N GLY A 415 7.87 25.30 15.11
CA GLY A 415 8.35 26.58 14.58
C GLY A 415 9.11 26.53 13.24
N THR A 416 9.23 27.67 12.56
CA THR A 416 10.08 27.81 11.37
C THR A 416 11.55 27.69 11.76
N SER A 417 12.22 26.62 11.32
CA SER A 417 13.66 26.50 11.56
C SER A 417 14.45 27.42 10.65
N THR A 418 15.30 28.23 11.27
CA THR A 418 16.38 28.92 10.57
C THR A 418 17.61 28.06 10.72
N HIS A 419 18.12 27.58 9.59
CA HIS A 419 19.31 26.76 9.49
C HIS A 419 20.48 27.64 9.09
N ARG A 420 21.60 27.59 9.82
CA ARG A 420 22.81 28.36 9.47
C ARG A 420 24.01 27.44 9.35
N LEU A 421 24.57 27.33 8.15
CA LEU A 421 25.72 26.50 7.83
C LEU A 421 26.97 27.35 7.57
N SER A 422 28.10 26.92 8.13
CA SER A 422 29.42 27.34 7.67
C SER A 422 30.15 26.11 7.16
N ILE A 423 30.64 26.18 5.92
CA ILE A 423 31.21 25.06 5.19
C ILE A 423 32.59 25.47 4.72
N VAL A 424 33.59 24.63 5.01
CA VAL A 424 34.96 24.85 4.56
C VAL A 424 35.54 23.58 3.94
N TYR A 425 36.47 23.76 3.02
CA TYR A 425 37.34 22.71 2.52
C TYR A 425 38.73 22.93 3.08
N VAL A 426 39.35 21.88 3.62
CA VAL A 426 40.73 21.90 4.09
C VAL A 426 41.54 20.97 3.20
N GLY A 427 42.39 21.54 2.36
CA GLY A 427 43.23 20.78 1.44
C GLY A 427 44.40 20.11 2.13
N SER A 428 44.94 19.06 1.52
CA SER A 428 46.14 18.37 2.03
C SER A 428 47.38 19.26 2.09
N THR A 429 47.35 20.41 1.42
CA THR A 429 48.38 21.46 1.44
C THR A 429 48.31 22.36 2.67
N GLY A 430 47.27 22.21 3.51
CA GLY A 430 47.01 23.06 4.68
C GLY A 430 46.26 24.35 4.38
N VAL A 431 45.84 24.56 3.12
CA VAL A 431 44.99 25.70 2.73
C VAL A 431 43.53 25.40 3.10
N THR A 432 42.86 26.40 3.68
CA THR A 432 41.43 26.34 4.02
C THR A 432 40.65 27.27 3.10
N ASP A 433 39.74 26.71 2.31
CA ASP A 433 38.80 27.44 1.47
C ASP A 433 37.44 27.56 2.17
N THR A 434 36.95 28.78 2.36
CA THR A 434 35.59 29.01 2.84
C THR A 434 34.60 28.84 1.69
N LEU A 435 33.85 27.75 1.69
CA LEU A 435 32.87 27.45 0.64
C LEU A 435 31.55 28.20 0.88
N ALA A 436 31.13 28.29 2.14
CA ALA A 436 29.99 29.08 2.58
C ALA A 436 30.22 29.57 4.02
N ALA A 437 29.90 30.84 4.28
CA ALA A 437 30.03 31.43 5.62
C ALA A 437 28.66 31.89 6.12
N ASN A 438 28.19 31.30 7.23
CA ASN A 438 26.91 31.65 7.85
C ASN A 438 25.71 31.62 6.87
N GLN A 439 25.75 30.72 5.90
CA GLN A 439 24.68 30.61 4.91
C GLN A 439 23.40 30.19 5.61
N THR A 440 22.35 30.97 5.40
CA THR A 440 21.07 30.79 6.07
C THR A 440 20.00 30.32 5.09
N PHE A 441 19.19 29.35 5.51
CA PHE A 441 17.99 28.93 4.80
C PHE A 441 16.90 28.48 5.81
N PHE A 442 15.66 28.27 5.35
CA PHE A 442 14.50 28.21 6.23
C PHE A 442 13.61 26.99 6.00
N GLY A 443 12.99 26.52 7.10
CA GLY A 443 12.02 25.43 7.10
C GLY A 443 12.58 24.18 6.46
N GLN A 444 11.75 23.45 5.74
CA GLN A 444 12.18 22.25 5.03
C GLN A 444 12.72 22.53 3.62
N SER A 445 13.31 23.69 3.37
CA SER A 445 13.87 23.98 2.04
C SER A 445 15.13 23.16 1.75
N ILE A 446 15.35 22.83 0.48
CA ILE A 446 16.62 22.26 0.01
C ILE A 446 17.62 23.41 -0.15
N TYR A 447 18.83 23.24 0.39
CA TYR A 447 19.98 24.09 0.12
C TYR A 447 21.04 23.30 -0.66
N VAL A 448 21.42 23.79 -1.83
CA VAL A 448 22.51 23.22 -2.63
C VAL A 448 23.68 24.19 -2.63
N LEU A 449 24.79 23.79 -2.01
CA LEU A 449 26.07 24.42 -2.22
C LEU A 449 26.59 24.03 -3.60
N ASP A 450 27.06 25.02 -4.36
CA ASP A 450 27.75 24.81 -5.62
C ASP A 450 28.80 25.89 -5.82
N THR A 451 30.07 25.51 -5.73
CA THR A 451 31.18 26.46 -5.87
C THR A 451 31.46 26.80 -7.34
N GLY A 452 30.89 26.07 -8.29
CA GLY A 452 31.41 26.00 -9.66
C GLY A 452 32.87 25.50 -9.70
N LEU A 453 33.49 25.48 -10.88
CA LEU A 453 34.92 25.18 -11.06
C LEU A 453 35.77 26.39 -10.68
N SER A 454 35.80 26.74 -9.40
CA SER A 454 36.43 27.97 -8.91
C SER A 454 37.50 27.73 -7.84
N ILE A 455 37.51 26.56 -7.18
CA ILE A 455 38.49 26.28 -6.13
C ILE A 455 39.82 25.91 -6.80
N PRO A 456 40.94 26.59 -6.49
CA PRO A 456 42.22 26.32 -7.15
C PRO A 456 42.71 24.88 -6.93
N GLY A 457 43.10 24.20 -8.01
CA GLY A 457 43.71 22.87 -7.93
C GLY A 457 45.00 22.84 -7.12
N SER A 458 45.68 23.98 -6.96
CA SER A 458 46.89 24.07 -6.14
C SER A 458 46.64 23.83 -4.65
N HIS A 459 45.37 23.80 -4.20
CA HIS A 459 45.01 23.53 -2.82
C HIS A 459 44.89 22.02 -2.53
N ILE A 460 44.77 21.19 -3.56
CA ILE A 460 44.60 19.73 -3.44
C ILE A 460 45.92 19.01 -3.72
N GLY A 461 46.12 17.86 -3.08
CA GLY A 461 47.30 17.02 -3.30
C GLY A 461 47.15 15.64 -2.69
N ALA A 462 48.25 14.88 -2.70
CA ALA A 462 48.30 13.56 -2.08
C ALA A 462 48.27 13.73 -0.55
N GLY A 463 47.17 13.31 0.10
CA GLY A 463 47.03 13.39 1.55
C GLY A 463 45.59 13.62 2.02
N ASN A 464 45.46 14.17 3.24
CA ASN A 464 44.18 14.40 3.89
C ASN A 464 43.50 15.65 3.33
N ASN A 465 42.49 15.45 2.48
CA ASN A 465 41.62 16.51 1.97
C ASN A 465 40.26 16.37 2.67
N GLN A 466 39.74 17.42 3.27
CA GLN A 466 38.53 17.34 4.09
C GLN A 466 37.48 18.35 3.68
N TYR A 467 36.25 17.86 3.52
CA TYR A 467 35.05 18.68 3.57
C TYR A 467 34.58 18.77 5.02
N THR A 468 34.31 19.97 5.53
CA THR A 468 33.73 20.13 6.86
C THR A 468 32.58 21.12 6.86
N HIS A 469 31.59 20.87 7.73
CA HIS A 469 30.56 21.84 8.05
C HIS A 469 30.39 21.99 9.55
N VAL A 470 29.96 23.19 9.95
CA VAL A 470 29.41 23.48 11.28
C VAL A 470 28.04 24.10 11.08
N GLY A 471 27.03 23.45 11.66
CA GLY A 471 25.66 23.89 11.64
C GLY A 471 25.25 24.52 12.97
N THR A 472 24.58 25.67 12.87
CA THR A 472 24.00 26.37 14.01
C THR A 472 22.56 26.79 13.72
N ARG A 473 21.77 27.01 14.76
CA ARG A 473 20.43 27.57 14.69
C ARG A 473 20.27 28.71 15.69
N PRO A 474 19.28 29.61 15.54
CA PRO A 474 18.98 30.60 16.57
C PRO A 474 18.69 29.93 17.92
N SER A 475 19.19 30.52 19.01
CA SER A 475 18.79 30.13 20.36
C SER A 475 17.29 30.36 20.57
N PRO A 476 16.65 29.68 21.54
CA PRO A 476 15.21 29.84 21.81
C PRO A 476 14.76 31.28 22.07
N ASP A 477 15.65 32.15 22.56
CA ASP A 477 15.40 33.58 22.77
C ASP A 477 15.59 34.45 21.51
N GLY A 478 16.06 33.87 20.41
CA GLY A 478 16.36 34.54 19.14
C GLY A 478 17.58 35.47 19.18
N LEU A 479 18.34 35.50 20.28
CA LEU A 479 19.41 36.49 20.51
C LEU A 479 20.81 36.01 20.09
N SER A 480 21.01 34.70 19.98
CA SER A 480 22.30 34.09 19.63
C SER A 480 22.12 32.90 18.70
N PHE A 481 23.22 32.30 18.26
CA PHE A 481 23.19 31.04 17.54
C PHE A 481 23.87 29.97 18.39
N VAL A 482 23.20 28.83 18.50
CA VAL A 482 23.66 27.66 19.23
C VAL A 482 23.90 26.52 18.25
N ASP A 483 24.67 25.54 18.69
CA ASP A 483 25.00 24.34 17.94
C ASP A 483 23.74 23.51 17.58
N GLY A 484 23.81 22.82 16.44
CA GLY A 484 22.69 22.11 15.82
C GLY A 484 21.95 22.99 14.81
N SER A 485 22.15 22.79 13.51
CA SER A 485 21.36 23.52 12.50
C SER A 485 20.03 22.86 12.17
N ARG A 486 19.91 21.54 12.29
CA ARG A 486 18.87 20.70 11.66
C ARG A 486 18.88 20.77 10.13
N ALA A 487 20.03 21.08 9.53
CA ALA A 487 20.27 20.89 8.11
C ALA A 487 20.95 19.53 7.92
N LEU A 488 20.23 18.61 7.27
CA LEU A 488 20.67 17.25 7.06
C LEU A 488 21.47 17.21 5.78
N LEU A 489 22.74 16.81 5.87
CA LEU A 489 23.59 16.59 4.71
C LEU A 489 23.10 15.33 3.99
N ASP A 490 22.86 15.44 2.70
CA ASP A 490 22.53 14.32 1.82
C ASP A 490 23.83 13.74 1.24
N TRP A 491 24.42 14.44 0.26
CA TRP A 491 25.67 14.06 -0.39
C TRP A 491 26.65 15.22 -0.53
N VAL A 492 27.91 14.86 -0.77
CA VAL A 492 28.99 15.76 -1.23
C VAL A 492 29.53 15.22 -2.55
N GLU A 493 29.51 16.06 -3.58
CA GLU A 493 30.07 15.76 -4.91
C GLU A 493 31.28 16.63 -5.18
N VAL A 494 32.32 16.03 -5.73
CA VAL A 494 33.55 16.75 -6.11
C VAL A 494 33.87 16.43 -7.56
N THR A 495 33.86 17.46 -8.41
CA THR A 495 34.31 17.35 -9.80
C THR A 495 35.68 17.99 -9.92
N TYR A 496 36.68 17.23 -10.38
CA TYR A 496 38.07 17.67 -10.48
C TYR A 496 38.74 17.13 -11.75
N ALA A 497 39.84 17.76 -12.14
CA ALA A 497 40.68 17.24 -13.21
C ALA A 497 41.58 16.12 -12.63
N ARG A 498 41.45 14.91 -13.16
CA ARG A 498 42.26 13.74 -12.82
C ARG A 498 43.23 13.42 -13.94
N GLN A 499 44.49 13.17 -13.61
CA GLN A 499 45.51 12.78 -14.57
C GLN A 499 45.22 11.38 -15.13
N TYR A 500 45.64 11.12 -16.37
CA TYR A 500 45.54 9.79 -16.99
C TYR A 500 46.58 8.83 -16.43
N VAL A 501 46.40 8.39 -15.19
CA VAL A 501 47.30 7.45 -14.50
C VAL A 501 46.51 6.23 -14.03
N ALA A 502 46.90 5.06 -14.51
CA ALA A 502 46.33 3.79 -14.09
C ALA A 502 46.80 3.41 -12.67
N ARG A 503 45.88 2.84 -11.90
CA ARG A 503 46.14 2.35 -10.54
C ARG A 503 45.64 0.92 -10.44
N GLY A 504 46.49 0.00 -9.99
CA GLY A 504 46.16 -1.42 -9.99
C GLY A 504 45.90 -1.95 -11.39
N ASP A 505 46.64 -1.46 -12.39
CA ASP A 505 46.51 -1.81 -13.81
C ASP A 505 45.16 -1.50 -14.47
N VAL A 506 44.38 -0.56 -13.93
CA VAL A 506 43.12 -0.12 -14.52
C VAL A 506 42.92 1.40 -14.43
N LEU A 507 42.29 1.98 -15.44
CA LEU A 507 41.75 3.34 -15.42
C LEU A 507 40.48 3.44 -16.28
N GLN A 508 39.40 3.95 -15.69
CA GLN A 508 38.24 4.43 -16.44
C GLN A 508 38.35 5.96 -16.57
N PHE A 509 38.17 6.50 -17.79
CA PHE A 509 38.38 7.92 -18.08
C PHE A 509 37.48 8.41 -19.22
N SER A 510 37.48 9.71 -19.45
CA SER A 510 36.81 10.33 -20.59
C SER A 510 37.79 11.11 -21.47
N SER A 511 37.49 11.23 -22.77
CA SER A 511 38.20 12.14 -23.66
C SER A 511 37.71 13.58 -23.45
N PRO A 512 38.47 14.60 -23.91
CA PRO A 512 37.89 15.91 -24.17
C PRO A 512 36.82 15.82 -25.28
N SER A 513 36.05 16.89 -25.46
CA SER A 513 35.07 17.01 -26.56
C SER A 513 35.56 18.02 -27.61
N GLY A 514 35.01 17.93 -28.83
CA GLY A 514 35.17 18.97 -29.85
C GLY A 514 36.29 18.72 -30.87
N GLY A 515 36.77 17.49 -31.02
CA GLY A 515 37.70 17.11 -32.09
C GLY A 515 38.42 15.78 -31.83
N VAL A 516 39.45 15.51 -32.63
CA VAL A 516 40.34 14.37 -32.43
C VAL A 516 41.26 14.65 -31.24
N ALA A 517 41.39 13.69 -30.33
CA ALA A 517 42.27 13.76 -29.17
C ALA A 517 43.25 12.58 -29.16
N GLU A 518 44.51 12.83 -28.87
CA GLU A 518 45.50 11.79 -28.57
C GLU A 518 45.61 11.65 -27.05
N ILE A 519 45.18 10.51 -26.53
CA ILE A 519 45.14 10.22 -25.10
C ILE A 519 46.34 9.36 -24.76
N ALA A 520 47.15 9.83 -23.80
CA ALA A 520 48.23 9.06 -23.20
C ALA A 520 47.82 8.67 -21.77
N VAL A 521 47.87 7.37 -21.45
CA VAL A 521 47.61 6.85 -20.10
C VAL A 521 48.87 6.20 -19.57
N HIS A 522 49.23 6.54 -18.34
CA HIS A 522 50.50 6.17 -17.74
C HIS A 522 50.34 5.14 -16.60
N GLY A 523 51.42 4.45 -16.26
CA GLY A 523 51.55 3.77 -14.95
C GLY A 523 51.02 2.34 -14.87
N PHE A 524 50.81 1.64 -15.99
CA PHE A 524 50.54 0.21 -15.98
C PHE A 524 51.80 -0.57 -15.57
N THR A 525 51.65 -1.67 -14.83
CA THR A 525 52.75 -2.53 -14.40
C THR A 525 53.05 -3.64 -15.40
N GLN A 526 52.17 -3.86 -16.38
CA GLN A 526 52.30 -4.87 -17.43
C GLN A 526 52.02 -4.30 -18.83
N SER A 527 52.58 -4.92 -19.87
CA SER A 527 52.46 -4.46 -21.26
C SER A 527 51.17 -4.89 -21.96
N GLY A 528 50.45 -5.88 -21.41
CA GLY A 528 49.23 -6.44 -22.00
C GLY A 528 48.01 -5.56 -21.76
N VAL A 529 48.07 -4.27 -22.11
CA VAL A 529 46.98 -3.32 -21.86
C VAL A 529 45.94 -3.39 -22.98
N GLU A 530 44.68 -3.57 -22.59
CA GLU A 530 43.51 -3.49 -23.46
C GLU A 530 42.76 -2.17 -23.22
N VAL A 531 42.15 -1.63 -24.26
CA VAL A 531 41.34 -0.40 -24.17
C VAL A 531 39.98 -0.65 -24.81
N TYR A 532 38.92 -0.28 -24.09
CA TYR A 532 37.54 -0.38 -24.56
C TYR A 532 36.87 1.00 -24.53
N ASP A 533 36.19 1.38 -25.60
CA ASP A 533 35.28 2.53 -25.65
C ASP A 533 33.94 2.13 -25.01
N LEU A 534 33.53 2.88 -23.98
CA LEU A 534 32.34 2.70 -23.16
C LEU A 534 31.32 3.82 -23.38
N THR A 535 31.43 4.57 -24.49
CA THR A 535 30.53 5.69 -24.79
C THR A 535 29.08 5.21 -24.93
N ASP A 536 28.87 4.06 -25.58
CA ASP A 536 27.64 3.28 -25.43
C ASP A 536 27.90 2.16 -24.41
N PRO A 537 27.33 2.23 -23.20
CA PRO A 537 27.59 1.25 -22.16
C PRO A 537 26.98 -0.13 -22.45
N THR A 538 26.07 -0.25 -23.42
CA THR A 538 25.47 -1.52 -23.84
C THR A 538 26.15 -2.14 -25.05
N ALA A 539 27.02 -1.38 -25.71
CA ALA A 539 27.77 -1.80 -26.89
C ALA A 539 29.23 -1.32 -26.82
N PRO A 540 30.03 -1.81 -25.85
CA PRO A 540 31.43 -1.44 -25.75
C PRO A 540 32.20 -1.87 -27.01
N LEU A 541 33.20 -1.08 -27.41
CA LEU A 541 34.01 -1.30 -28.61
C LEU A 541 35.48 -1.50 -28.23
N PHE A 542 36.16 -2.45 -28.86
CA PHE A 542 37.60 -2.64 -28.62
C PHE A 542 38.42 -1.60 -29.39
N VAL A 543 39.41 -0.98 -28.76
CA VAL A 543 40.27 0.01 -29.43
C VAL A 543 41.52 -0.68 -29.97
N THR A 544 41.69 -0.70 -31.30
CA THR A 544 42.90 -1.23 -31.95
C THR A 544 43.98 -0.16 -32.08
N ASP A 545 45.18 -0.55 -32.49
CA ASP A 545 46.29 0.38 -32.78
C ASP A 545 46.73 1.22 -31.59
N VAL A 546 46.54 0.71 -30.36
CA VAL A 546 47.04 1.31 -29.12
C VAL A 546 48.55 1.11 -29.03
N ALA A 547 49.31 2.20 -28.98
CA ALA A 547 50.76 2.15 -28.83
C ALA A 547 51.13 1.92 -27.36
N VAL A 548 51.80 0.81 -27.04
CA VAL A 548 52.30 0.50 -25.70
C VAL A 548 53.80 0.76 -25.63
N THR A 549 54.24 1.62 -24.72
CA THR A 549 55.65 2.00 -24.55
C THR A 549 56.12 1.71 -23.13
N ALA A 550 57.27 1.03 -22.99
CA ALA A 550 57.88 0.80 -21.68
C ALA A 550 58.53 2.10 -21.16
N VAL A 551 58.21 2.47 -19.92
CA VAL A 551 58.73 3.65 -19.22
C VAL A 551 59.28 3.22 -17.86
N GLY A 552 60.56 2.85 -17.82
CA GLY A 552 61.18 2.28 -16.62
C GLY A 552 60.54 0.92 -16.24
N PRO A 553 60.02 0.74 -15.01
CA PRO A 553 59.34 -0.49 -14.60
C PRO A 553 57.84 -0.54 -14.98
N THR A 554 57.31 0.54 -15.55
CA THR A 554 55.89 0.66 -15.93
C THR A 554 55.75 0.75 -17.45
N TYR A 555 54.50 0.75 -17.92
CA TYR A 555 54.12 0.87 -19.31
C TYR A 555 53.09 2.00 -19.45
N ASP A 556 53.22 2.75 -20.53
CA ASP A 556 52.30 3.80 -20.93
C ASP A 556 51.63 3.39 -22.24
N ILE A 557 50.39 3.81 -22.43
CA ILE A 557 49.65 3.65 -23.68
C ILE A 557 49.36 4.98 -24.33
N ALA A 558 49.29 5.01 -25.66
CA ALA A 558 48.80 6.16 -26.43
C ALA A 558 47.91 5.71 -27.59
N PHE A 559 46.79 6.42 -27.78
CA PHE A 559 45.88 6.21 -28.91
C PHE A 559 45.11 7.49 -29.21
N ARG A 560 44.50 7.57 -30.40
CA ARG A 560 43.66 8.68 -30.83
C ARG A 560 42.19 8.30 -30.87
N THR A 561 41.33 9.25 -30.56
CA THR A 561 39.88 9.08 -30.65
C THR A 561 39.20 10.33 -31.22
N ASP A 562 38.11 10.15 -31.97
CA ASP A 562 37.31 11.24 -32.52
C ASP A 562 36.14 11.58 -31.59
N ALA A 563 36.32 12.65 -30.81
CA ALA A 563 35.32 13.18 -29.89
C ALA A 563 34.57 14.40 -30.46
N THR A 564 34.47 14.51 -31.79
CA THR A 564 33.73 15.59 -32.46
C THR A 564 32.24 15.59 -32.10
N ALA A 565 31.64 14.41 -31.94
CA ALA A 565 30.23 14.28 -31.54
C ALA A 565 29.98 14.48 -30.02
N GLY A 566 31.04 14.62 -29.23
CA GLY A 566 30.98 14.69 -27.77
C GLY A 566 32.12 13.91 -27.13
N ALA A 567 32.32 14.12 -25.82
CA ALA A 567 33.28 13.36 -25.04
C ALA A 567 32.96 11.87 -25.08
N ARG A 568 33.99 11.03 -25.27
CA ARG A 568 33.90 9.57 -25.22
C ARG A 568 34.37 9.05 -23.88
N ARG A 569 33.92 7.86 -23.49
CA ARG A 569 34.30 7.18 -22.25
C ARG A 569 35.11 5.95 -22.57
N PHE A 570 36.13 5.64 -21.77
CA PHE A 570 37.00 4.49 -21.98
C PHE A 570 37.30 3.78 -20.68
N VAL A 571 37.66 2.50 -20.78
CA VAL A 571 38.46 1.80 -19.76
C VAL A 571 39.72 1.27 -20.42
N ALA A 572 40.87 1.50 -19.79
CA ALA A 572 42.13 0.87 -20.12
C ALA A 572 42.55 -0.03 -18.97
N LEU A 573 42.85 -1.30 -19.24
CA LEU A 573 43.12 -2.29 -18.20
C LEU A 573 44.07 -3.41 -18.66
N VAL A 574 44.74 -4.05 -17.72
CA VAL A 574 45.46 -5.32 -17.97
C VAL A 574 44.53 -6.49 -17.63
N PRO A 575 44.35 -7.49 -18.51
CA PRO A 575 43.51 -8.65 -18.20
C PRO A 575 43.87 -9.30 -16.86
N GLY A 576 42.86 -9.50 -16.01
CA GLY A 576 43.00 -9.93 -14.61
C GLY A 576 42.86 -8.79 -13.59
N SER A 577 42.91 -7.52 -14.01
CA SER A 577 42.74 -6.35 -13.14
C SER A 577 41.29 -5.84 -13.05
N GLU A 578 40.35 -6.52 -13.72
CA GLU A 578 38.93 -6.22 -13.68
C GLU A 578 38.33 -6.39 -12.26
N ALA A 579 37.19 -5.75 -12.00
CA ALA A 579 36.48 -5.93 -10.73
C ALA A 579 35.87 -7.35 -10.65
N ALA A 580 36.37 -8.19 -9.74
CA ALA A 580 35.86 -9.56 -9.56
C ALA A 580 34.48 -9.57 -8.87
N ILE A 581 33.51 -10.23 -9.51
CA ILE A 581 32.20 -10.51 -8.92
C ILE A 581 32.33 -11.67 -7.93
N SER A 582 31.82 -11.48 -6.71
CA SER A 582 31.87 -12.48 -5.66
C SER A 582 30.90 -13.64 -5.94
N ALA A 583 31.24 -14.84 -5.48
CA ALA A 583 30.34 -16.00 -5.59
C ALA A 583 28.99 -15.76 -4.87
N GLN A 584 28.98 -14.94 -3.81
CA GLN A 584 27.76 -14.59 -3.07
C GLN A 584 26.81 -13.70 -3.87
N ALA A 585 27.29 -13.00 -4.89
CA ALA A 585 26.46 -12.19 -5.78
C ALA A 585 25.80 -13.02 -6.90
N ILE A 586 26.12 -14.32 -6.99
CA ILE A 586 25.62 -15.22 -8.03
C ILE A 586 24.58 -16.16 -7.42
N ARG A 587 23.44 -16.32 -8.10
CA ARG A 587 22.40 -17.29 -7.74
C ARG A 587 21.89 -17.99 -8.99
N ALA A 588 21.83 -19.32 -8.95
CA ALA A 588 21.08 -20.07 -9.97
C ALA A 588 19.60 -19.66 -9.91
N ASP A 589 18.98 -19.60 -11.07
CA ASP A 589 17.55 -19.36 -11.22
C ASP A 589 16.81 -20.66 -11.51
N THR A 590 15.61 -20.79 -10.95
CA THR A 590 14.67 -21.83 -11.33
C THR A 590 13.51 -21.18 -12.06
N PRO A 591 13.39 -21.36 -13.39
CA PRO A 591 12.23 -21.03 -14.18
C PRO A 591 10.87 -21.05 -13.47
N SER A 592 10.28 -19.87 -13.27
CA SER A 592 8.91 -19.76 -12.79
C SER A 592 7.88 -20.07 -13.90
N ALA A 593 6.62 -20.29 -13.48
CA ALA A 593 5.45 -20.47 -14.36
C ALA A 593 4.43 -19.32 -14.26
N LEU A 594 4.83 -18.15 -13.73
CA LEU A 594 3.90 -17.07 -13.35
C LEU A 594 3.07 -16.47 -14.50
N TRP A 595 3.50 -16.67 -15.75
CA TRP A 595 2.77 -16.18 -16.92
C TRP A 595 1.49 -16.96 -17.21
N THR A 596 1.43 -18.24 -16.83
CA THR A 596 0.30 -19.13 -17.12
C THR A 596 -0.33 -19.60 -15.81
N PRO A 597 -1.61 -19.29 -15.55
CA PRO A 597 -2.26 -19.70 -14.32
C PRO A 597 -2.55 -21.20 -14.32
N ALA A 598 -2.70 -21.80 -13.14
CA ALA A 598 -3.22 -23.15 -13.01
C ALA A 598 -4.64 -23.26 -13.61
N PRO A 599 -5.05 -24.44 -14.11
CA PRO A 599 -6.40 -24.66 -14.61
C PRO A 599 -7.47 -24.26 -13.60
N TYR A 600 -8.60 -23.72 -14.07
CA TYR A 600 -9.74 -23.35 -13.23
C TYR A 600 -10.81 -24.46 -13.28
N PRO A 601 -10.97 -25.29 -12.24
CA PRO A 601 -11.96 -26.36 -12.25
C PRO A 601 -13.41 -25.82 -12.28
N PRO A 602 -14.35 -26.52 -12.94
CA PRO A 602 -15.78 -26.21 -12.81
C PRO A 602 -16.21 -26.23 -11.34
N GLY A 603 -16.98 -25.25 -10.92
CA GLY A 603 -17.45 -25.12 -9.52
C GLY A 603 -16.42 -24.54 -8.55
N ALA A 604 -15.20 -24.21 -9.00
CA ALA A 604 -14.24 -23.48 -8.16
C ALA A 604 -14.77 -22.09 -7.78
N PHE A 605 -14.47 -21.67 -6.56
CA PHE A 605 -15.05 -20.50 -5.91
C PHE A 605 -14.50 -19.18 -6.46
N ALA A 606 -13.18 -18.98 -6.38
CA ALA A 606 -12.48 -17.82 -6.92
C ALA A 606 -11.00 -18.13 -7.10
N ARG A 607 -10.31 -17.34 -7.93
CA ARG A 607 -8.85 -17.40 -8.03
C ARG A 607 -8.20 -16.39 -7.08
N ALA A 608 -7.12 -16.79 -6.43
CA ALA A 608 -6.32 -16.00 -5.51
C ALA A 608 -4.82 -16.12 -5.82
N ILE A 609 -4.06 -15.09 -5.47
CA ILE A 609 -2.59 -15.07 -5.55
C ILE A 609 -2.02 -14.84 -4.15
N LEU A 610 -1.08 -15.66 -3.71
CA LEU A 610 -0.25 -15.43 -2.53
C LEU A 610 1.18 -15.12 -3.00
N ILE A 611 1.78 -14.04 -2.48
CA ILE A 611 3.16 -13.66 -2.77
C ILE A 611 3.94 -13.70 -1.47
N ALA A 612 5.01 -14.50 -1.41
CA ALA A 612 5.82 -14.71 -0.21
C ALA A 612 7.32 -14.74 -0.57
N PRO A 613 8.25 -14.44 0.35
CA PRO A 613 9.66 -14.76 0.14
C PRO A 613 9.87 -16.29 0.14
N GLU A 614 10.97 -16.76 -0.47
CA GLU A 614 11.26 -18.20 -0.61
C GLU A 614 11.28 -18.91 0.75
N GLU A 615 11.84 -18.23 1.75
CA GLU A 615 11.95 -18.67 3.14
C GLU A 615 10.59 -18.97 3.78
N PHE A 616 9.51 -18.36 3.28
CA PHE A 616 8.17 -18.44 3.85
C PHE A 616 7.25 -19.38 3.04
N LEU A 617 7.77 -20.08 2.03
CA LEU A 617 6.96 -20.93 1.17
C LEU A 617 6.25 -22.07 1.91
N ALA A 618 6.86 -22.65 2.95
CA ALA A 618 6.22 -23.73 3.71
C ALA A 618 4.89 -23.28 4.37
N PRO A 619 4.87 -22.24 5.21
CA PRO A 619 3.61 -21.72 5.75
C PRO A 619 2.68 -21.07 4.70
N ALA A 620 3.23 -20.43 3.66
CA ALA A 620 2.41 -19.90 2.56
C ALA A 620 1.63 -21.01 1.82
N ASN A 621 2.29 -22.14 1.53
CA ASN A 621 1.62 -23.30 0.91
C ASN A 621 0.60 -23.94 1.85
N ARG A 622 0.86 -23.97 3.17
CA ARG A 622 -0.14 -24.44 4.15
C ARG A 622 -1.41 -23.59 4.13
N LEU A 623 -1.29 -22.26 4.03
CA LEU A 623 -2.44 -21.37 3.84
C LEU A 623 -3.14 -21.63 2.50
N ALA A 624 -2.36 -21.77 1.42
CA ALA A 624 -2.88 -22.07 0.09
C ALA A 624 -3.69 -23.36 0.07
N ASP A 625 -3.20 -24.42 0.71
CA ASP A 625 -3.88 -25.72 0.78
C ASP A 625 -5.18 -25.65 1.58
N PHE A 626 -5.18 -24.91 2.69
CA PHE A 626 -6.41 -24.65 3.45
C PHE A 626 -7.46 -23.95 2.57
N ARG A 627 -7.07 -22.91 1.83
CA ARG A 627 -7.95 -22.16 0.93
C ARG A 627 -8.40 -23.00 -0.28
N ARG A 628 -7.53 -23.84 -0.84
CA ARG A 628 -7.90 -24.83 -1.88
C ARG A 628 -8.96 -25.80 -1.36
N GLY A 629 -8.86 -26.23 -0.10
CA GLY A 629 -9.89 -27.03 0.58
C GLY A 629 -11.26 -26.35 0.67
N GLN A 630 -11.30 -25.02 0.61
CA GLN A 630 -12.53 -24.22 0.57
C GLN A 630 -12.99 -23.85 -0.85
N GLY A 631 -12.38 -24.45 -1.88
CA GLY A 631 -12.74 -24.27 -3.28
C GLY A 631 -12.04 -23.13 -4.01
N PHE A 632 -11.07 -22.44 -3.39
CA PHE A 632 -10.26 -21.44 -4.08
C PHE A 632 -9.24 -22.09 -5.02
N VAL A 633 -8.92 -21.42 -6.12
CA VAL A 633 -7.74 -21.72 -6.95
C VAL A 633 -6.64 -20.76 -6.53
N VAL A 634 -5.64 -21.27 -5.81
CA VAL A 634 -4.58 -20.43 -5.21
C VAL A 634 -3.27 -20.63 -5.96
N GLU A 635 -2.74 -19.54 -6.50
CA GLU A 635 -1.37 -19.47 -7.02
C GLU A 635 -0.44 -18.98 -5.89
N VAL A 636 0.69 -19.65 -5.68
CA VAL A 636 1.73 -19.21 -4.74
C VAL A 636 2.94 -18.81 -5.57
N ALA A 637 3.35 -17.55 -5.47
CA ALA A 637 4.52 -17.01 -6.16
C ALA A 637 5.58 -16.60 -5.13
N THR A 638 6.85 -16.90 -5.41
CA THR A 638 7.91 -16.24 -4.65
C THR A 638 8.01 -14.78 -5.09
N VAL A 639 8.31 -13.88 -4.17
CA VAL A 639 8.54 -12.46 -4.51
C VAL A 639 9.73 -12.31 -5.47
N GLN A 640 10.70 -13.23 -5.38
CA GLN A 640 11.86 -13.24 -6.24
C GLN A 640 11.51 -13.65 -7.68
N ASP A 641 10.68 -14.69 -7.89
CA ASP A 641 10.16 -15.05 -9.23
C ASP A 641 9.38 -13.87 -9.85
N VAL A 642 8.63 -13.13 -9.03
CA VAL A 642 7.93 -11.93 -9.49
C VAL A 642 8.92 -10.87 -9.99
N TYR A 643 10.04 -10.65 -9.29
CA TYR A 643 11.09 -9.76 -9.78
C TYR A 643 11.73 -10.26 -11.07
N ASP A 644 12.02 -11.55 -11.15
CA ASP A 644 12.68 -12.17 -12.31
C ASP A 644 11.86 -12.00 -13.59
N GLU A 645 10.55 -12.27 -13.51
CA GLU A 645 9.65 -12.21 -14.65
C GLU A 645 9.16 -10.79 -14.99
N PHE A 646 8.91 -9.94 -13.97
CA PHE A 646 8.25 -8.64 -14.16
C PHE A 646 9.16 -7.42 -13.91
N ASN A 647 10.44 -7.63 -13.63
CA ASN A 647 11.42 -6.56 -13.48
C ASN A 647 12.89 -6.98 -13.73
N GLY A 648 13.13 -8.07 -14.47
CA GLY A 648 14.48 -8.52 -14.81
C GLY A 648 15.34 -8.99 -13.62
N GLY A 649 14.70 -9.39 -12.52
CA GLY A 649 15.35 -9.84 -11.30
C GLY A 649 15.74 -8.72 -10.33
N ILE A 650 15.31 -7.48 -10.60
CA ILE A 650 15.56 -6.32 -9.75
C ILE A 650 14.41 -6.16 -8.76
N LYS A 651 14.70 -6.09 -7.46
CA LYS A 651 13.72 -5.87 -6.39
C LYS A 651 12.90 -4.61 -6.67
N SER A 652 11.57 -4.73 -6.71
CA SER A 652 10.69 -3.59 -7.02
C SER A 652 9.22 -3.84 -6.63
N ALA A 653 8.59 -2.85 -6.00
CA ALA A 653 7.13 -2.86 -5.80
C ALA A 653 6.37 -2.81 -7.16
N ALA A 654 6.94 -2.18 -8.18
CA ALA A 654 6.31 -2.14 -9.51
C ALA A 654 6.22 -3.54 -10.14
N ALA A 655 7.17 -4.45 -9.85
CA ALA A 655 7.12 -5.84 -10.30
C ALA A 655 5.88 -6.57 -9.77
N ILE A 656 5.56 -6.38 -8.48
CA ILE A 656 4.37 -6.95 -7.83
C ILE A 656 3.10 -6.41 -8.50
N ARG A 657 3.02 -5.09 -8.72
CA ARG A 657 1.89 -4.48 -9.43
C ARG A 657 1.74 -5.03 -10.85
N ARG A 658 2.84 -5.18 -11.60
CA ARG A 658 2.85 -5.74 -12.96
C ARG A 658 2.37 -7.19 -12.99
N TYR A 659 2.80 -8.02 -12.05
CA TYR A 659 2.32 -9.41 -11.94
C TYR A 659 0.81 -9.49 -11.67
N LEU A 660 0.31 -8.71 -10.70
CA LEU A 660 -1.14 -8.67 -10.42
C LEU A 660 -1.91 -8.09 -11.62
N LEU A 661 -1.38 -7.08 -12.31
CA LEU A 661 -1.98 -6.52 -13.52
C LEU A 661 -2.03 -7.56 -14.66
N HIS A 662 -0.97 -8.35 -14.85
CA HIS A 662 -0.94 -9.47 -15.79
C HIS A 662 -2.04 -10.48 -15.46
N GLY A 663 -2.14 -10.92 -14.21
CA GLY A 663 -3.19 -11.81 -13.76
C GLY A 663 -4.60 -11.23 -14.01
N TYR A 664 -4.78 -9.93 -13.77
CA TYR A 664 -6.05 -9.23 -14.03
C TYR A 664 -6.43 -9.21 -15.51
N ARG A 665 -5.45 -9.01 -16.41
CA ARG A 665 -5.66 -8.83 -17.86
C ARG A 665 -5.74 -10.14 -18.64
N ALA A 666 -4.86 -11.09 -18.31
CA ALA A 666 -4.61 -12.27 -19.14
C ALA A 666 -5.29 -13.55 -18.64
N TRP A 667 -5.60 -13.65 -17.34
CA TRP A 667 -6.13 -14.90 -16.78
C TRP A 667 -7.65 -14.99 -16.89
N THR A 668 -8.15 -16.23 -17.06
CA THR A 668 -9.58 -16.51 -17.15
C THR A 668 -9.97 -17.67 -16.22
N PRO A 669 -10.86 -17.45 -15.23
CA PRO A 669 -11.23 -16.14 -14.70
C PRO A 669 -10.02 -15.45 -14.05
N ARG A 670 -10.02 -14.12 -14.07
CA ARG A 670 -9.01 -13.29 -13.39
C ARG A 670 -9.04 -13.51 -11.86
N PRO A 671 -7.91 -13.30 -11.17
CA PRO A 671 -7.87 -13.39 -9.71
C PRO A 671 -8.73 -12.29 -9.07
N ALA A 672 -9.44 -12.67 -8.01
CA ALA A 672 -10.26 -11.75 -7.21
C ALA A 672 -9.54 -11.36 -5.91
N PHE A 673 -8.69 -12.24 -5.38
CA PHE A 673 -7.97 -12.05 -4.11
C PHE A 673 -6.46 -12.04 -4.34
N ALA A 674 -5.74 -11.26 -3.55
CA ALA A 674 -4.29 -11.28 -3.46
C ALA A 674 -3.85 -11.10 -2.00
N ALA A 675 -2.83 -11.83 -1.55
CA ALA A 675 -2.22 -11.59 -0.24
C ALA A 675 -0.69 -11.49 -0.33
N LEU A 676 -0.13 -10.49 0.35
CA LEU A 676 1.30 -10.32 0.52
C LEU A 676 1.72 -10.91 1.87
N LEU A 677 2.57 -11.93 1.86
CA LEU A 677 2.97 -12.71 3.04
C LEU A 677 4.42 -12.37 3.40
N GLY A 678 4.60 -11.28 4.13
CA GLY A 678 5.89 -10.79 4.59
C GLY A 678 5.79 -9.32 4.99
N ASP A 679 6.61 -8.95 5.96
CA ASP A 679 6.72 -7.58 6.43
C ASP A 679 7.44 -6.66 5.41
N ALA A 680 7.36 -5.34 5.61
CA ALA A 680 8.01 -4.33 4.81
C ALA A 680 8.82 -3.37 5.69
N SER A 681 9.75 -2.64 5.09
CA SER A 681 10.49 -1.58 5.78
C SER A 681 10.46 -0.27 4.99
N ILE A 682 10.47 0.86 5.71
CA ILE A 682 10.75 2.17 5.09
C ILE A 682 12.19 2.22 4.57
N ASP A 683 13.08 1.45 5.19
CA ASP A 683 14.46 1.24 4.78
C ASP A 683 14.60 -0.01 3.90
N TYR A 684 14.09 0.08 2.68
CA TYR A 684 14.05 -1.03 1.72
C TYR A 684 15.39 -1.73 1.47
N ARG A 685 16.49 -0.98 1.63
CA ARG A 685 17.87 -1.44 1.41
C ARG A 685 18.58 -1.83 2.71
N HIS A 686 17.91 -1.69 3.85
CA HIS A 686 18.42 -2.04 5.17
C HIS A 686 19.76 -1.33 5.47
N HIS A 687 19.80 -0.02 5.23
CA HIS A 687 20.93 0.86 5.52
C HIS A 687 21.23 0.97 7.02
N LEU A 688 20.20 0.98 7.86
CA LEU A 688 20.33 1.03 9.31
C LEU A 688 20.28 -0.39 9.87
N SER A 689 21.21 -0.74 10.76
CA SER A 689 21.30 -2.09 11.36
C SER A 689 20.10 -2.44 12.26
N THR A 690 19.31 -1.45 12.63
CA THR A 690 18.11 -1.56 13.46
C THR A 690 16.82 -1.49 12.63
N SER A 691 16.89 -1.38 11.31
CA SER A 691 15.70 -1.45 10.45
C SER A 691 15.16 -2.88 10.39
N ALA A 692 13.83 -3.01 10.24
CA ALA A 692 13.23 -4.29 9.90
C ALA A 692 13.69 -4.77 8.51
N VAL A 693 13.62 -6.07 8.27
CA VAL A 693 13.90 -6.64 6.95
C VAL A 693 12.71 -6.42 6.03
N ASP A 694 12.96 -5.83 4.87
CA ASP A 694 11.93 -5.65 3.84
C ASP A 694 11.71 -6.96 3.04
N TRP A 695 10.93 -7.89 3.61
CA TRP A 695 10.63 -9.21 3.07
C TRP A 695 9.78 -9.16 1.79
N VAL A 696 8.70 -8.36 1.81
CA VAL A 696 7.86 -8.08 0.63
C VAL A 696 7.63 -6.56 0.59
N PRO A 697 8.24 -5.83 -0.37
CA PRO A 697 8.22 -4.37 -0.35
C PRO A 697 6.80 -3.82 -0.42
N THR A 698 6.54 -2.75 0.33
CA THR A 698 5.37 -1.90 0.11
C THR A 698 5.69 -0.76 -0.86
N TYR A 699 4.67 -0.15 -1.45
CA TYR A 699 4.82 1.11 -2.17
C TYR A 699 4.68 2.28 -1.19
N LEU A 700 5.77 2.99 -0.93
CA LEU A 700 5.70 4.20 -0.11
C LEU A 700 5.35 5.41 -0.97
N ALA A 701 4.27 6.09 -0.59
CA ALA A 701 3.77 7.29 -1.26
C ALA A 701 3.82 8.48 -0.29
N PHE A 702 3.95 9.68 -0.82
CA PHE A 702 3.80 10.89 -0.01
C PHE A 702 2.35 11.35 -0.04
N GLU A 703 1.57 11.15 1.03
CA GLU A 703 0.17 11.59 1.10
C GLU A 703 0.04 12.93 1.82
N ALA A 704 -0.86 13.79 1.35
CA ALA A 704 -0.99 15.16 1.85
C ALA A 704 -1.58 15.20 3.27
N ILE A 705 -1.03 16.06 4.13
CA ILE A 705 -1.55 16.33 5.47
C ILE A 705 -1.88 17.82 5.58
N ALA A 706 -2.95 18.17 6.31
CA ALA A 706 -3.23 19.57 6.61
C ALA A 706 -2.17 20.13 7.59
N GLY A 707 -1.38 21.13 7.16
CA GLY A 707 -0.37 21.78 7.99
C GLY A 707 0.89 22.20 7.21
N PRO A 708 1.88 22.85 7.86
CA PRO A 708 3.14 23.28 7.24
C PRO A 708 4.04 22.11 6.80
N ASN A 709 3.74 20.88 7.25
CA ASN A 709 4.50 19.68 6.95
C ASN A 709 4.28 19.14 5.51
N GLY A 710 3.24 19.59 4.80
CA GLY A 710 3.05 19.31 3.37
C GLY A 710 2.60 17.89 2.99
N ALA A 711 3.33 16.84 3.40
CA ALA A 711 3.00 15.44 3.15
C ALA A 711 3.68 14.46 4.12
N GLU A 712 3.15 13.24 4.18
CA GLU A 712 3.63 12.09 4.94
C GLU A 712 4.09 10.97 4.03
N LEU A 713 5.19 10.30 4.36
CA LEU A 713 5.50 9.00 3.76
C LEU A 713 4.61 7.89 4.37
N VAL A 714 3.69 7.33 3.58
CA VAL A 714 2.75 6.28 4.01
C VAL A 714 2.91 4.99 3.21
N ALA A 715 2.49 3.87 3.81
CA ALA A 715 2.36 2.58 3.13
C ALA A 715 1.09 2.55 2.27
N ASN A 716 1.24 2.59 0.95
CA ASN A 716 0.12 2.59 0.02
C ASN A 716 0.00 1.22 -0.66
N GLU A 717 -0.56 0.24 0.06
CA GLU A 717 -0.78 -1.11 -0.48
C GLU A 717 -1.77 -1.11 -1.65
N ALA A 718 -2.67 -0.13 -1.69
CA ALA A 718 -3.63 0.03 -2.77
C ALA A 718 -2.95 0.24 -4.13
N PHE A 719 -1.71 0.75 -4.16
CA PHE A 719 -0.87 0.78 -5.36
C PHE A 719 -0.82 -0.58 -6.08
N PHE A 720 -0.89 -1.71 -5.38
CA PHE A 720 -0.81 -3.02 -6.04
C PHE A 720 -2.08 -3.43 -6.78
N VAL A 721 -3.23 -2.81 -6.52
CA VAL A 721 -4.53 -3.28 -7.04
C VAL A 721 -5.44 -2.18 -7.57
N LEU A 722 -5.11 -0.90 -7.40
CA LEU A 722 -5.91 0.21 -7.90
C LEU A 722 -5.85 0.30 -9.44
N ASN A 723 -7.02 0.47 -10.04
CA ASN A 723 -7.22 0.97 -11.41
C ASN A 723 -6.77 0.09 -12.57
N PHE A 724 -6.68 -1.23 -12.40
CA PHE A 724 -6.35 -2.12 -13.52
C PHE A 724 -7.40 -2.09 -14.64
N GLY A 725 -8.64 -1.73 -14.30
CA GLY A 725 -9.74 -1.56 -15.26
C GLY A 725 -9.94 -0.12 -15.78
N GLY A 726 -9.03 0.82 -15.54
CA GLY A 726 -9.11 2.21 -16.03
C GLY A 726 -8.58 2.39 -17.47
N GLY A 727 -9.06 3.41 -18.19
CA GLY A 727 -8.51 3.83 -19.50
C GLY A 727 -7.38 4.87 -19.39
N THR A 728 -6.74 5.19 -20.52
CA THR A 728 -5.69 6.22 -20.58
C THR A 728 -6.26 7.61 -20.29
N GLY A 729 -5.70 8.33 -19.31
CA GLY A 729 -6.08 9.71 -18.99
C GLY A 729 -7.22 9.87 -17.97
N SER A 730 -7.51 8.85 -17.15
CA SER A 730 -8.32 9.02 -15.94
C SER A 730 -7.53 9.77 -14.86
N ALA A 731 -8.15 10.75 -14.19
CA ALA A 731 -7.68 11.17 -12.86
C ALA A 731 -7.67 9.91 -11.99
N GLU A 732 -6.58 9.68 -11.25
CA GLU A 732 -6.34 8.51 -10.39
C GLU A 732 -7.63 7.95 -9.79
N PRO A 733 -8.26 6.90 -10.37
CA PRO A 733 -9.44 6.33 -9.74
C PRO A 733 -9.00 5.70 -8.41
N PHE A 734 -9.85 5.70 -7.39
CA PHE A 734 -9.49 5.09 -6.10
C PHE A 734 -10.08 3.67 -5.97
N THR A 735 -10.46 3.05 -7.09
CA THR A 735 -11.23 1.80 -7.08
C THR A 735 -10.32 0.57 -7.14
N PRO A 736 -10.42 -0.36 -6.16
CA PRO A 736 -9.64 -1.59 -6.19
C PRO A 736 -10.09 -2.53 -7.31
N SER A 737 -9.14 -3.24 -7.91
CA SER A 737 -9.37 -4.24 -8.97
C SER A 737 -9.21 -5.68 -8.46
N MET A 738 -8.65 -5.86 -7.26
CA MET A 738 -8.60 -7.10 -6.50
C MET A 738 -8.75 -6.79 -5.00
N PHE A 739 -9.16 -7.79 -4.22
CA PHE A 739 -9.18 -7.73 -2.76
C PHE A 739 -7.80 -8.08 -2.23
N LEU A 740 -7.11 -7.10 -1.65
CA LEU A 740 -5.74 -7.22 -1.17
C LEU A 740 -5.71 -7.26 0.36
N GLY A 741 -4.88 -8.15 0.92
CA GLY A 741 -4.47 -8.09 2.32
C GLY A 741 -2.97 -8.35 2.48
N ARG A 742 -2.39 -7.93 3.61
CA ARG A 742 -0.99 -8.19 3.96
C ARG A 742 -0.87 -8.91 5.29
N VAL A 743 -0.10 -9.98 5.34
CA VAL A 743 0.33 -10.61 6.59
C VAL A 743 1.78 -10.18 6.84
N PRO A 744 2.04 -9.17 7.69
CA PRO A 744 3.37 -8.60 7.90
C PRO A 744 4.19 -9.50 8.85
N ALA A 745 4.45 -10.74 8.42
CA ALA A 745 5.29 -11.65 9.19
C ALA A 745 6.76 -11.31 8.96
N SER A 746 7.53 -11.23 10.05
CA SER A 746 8.97 -11.01 10.05
C SER A 746 9.77 -12.32 10.01
N SER A 747 9.10 -13.47 10.08
CA SER A 747 9.72 -14.79 9.91
C SER A 747 8.73 -15.88 9.43
N ALA A 748 9.26 -16.99 8.91
CA ALA A 748 8.45 -18.15 8.55
C ALA A 748 7.69 -18.74 9.76
N ALA A 749 8.29 -18.69 10.96
CA ALA A 749 7.67 -19.20 12.18
C ALA A 749 6.46 -18.35 12.59
N GLU A 750 6.59 -17.03 12.49
CA GLU A 750 5.50 -16.10 12.77
C GLU A 750 4.35 -16.23 11.76
N LEU A 751 4.68 -16.37 10.47
CA LEU A 751 3.66 -16.65 9.45
C LEU A 751 2.93 -17.98 9.72
N ASP A 752 3.64 -19.05 10.12
CA ASP A 752 3.01 -20.33 10.46
C ASP A 752 2.10 -20.24 11.69
N GLN A 753 2.46 -19.42 12.68
CA GLN A 753 1.61 -19.13 13.84
C GLN A 753 0.34 -18.40 13.42
N TYR A 754 0.46 -17.37 12.58
CA TYR A 754 -0.70 -16.67 12.01
C TYR A 754 -1.61 -17.63 11.24
N VAL A 755 -1.05 -18.46 10.34
CA VAL A 755 -1.81 -19.46 9.57
C VAL A 755 -2.51 -20.46 10.49
N THR A 756 -1.85 -20.91 11.55
CA THR A 756 -2.47 -21.78 12.56
C THR A 756 -3.68 -21.12 13.22
N LYS A 757 -3.54 -19.85 13.61
CA LYS A 757 -4.64 -19.08 14.21
C LYS A 757 -5.81 -18.90 13.24
N VAL A 758 -5.55 -18.61 11.96
CA VAL A 758 -6.59 -18.49 10.93
C VAL A 758 -7.35 -19.80 10.72
N ILE A 759 -6.64 -20.92 10.58
CA ILE A 759 -7.27 -22.25 10.42
C ILE A 759 -8.15 -22.59 11.64
N GLN A 760 -7.66 -22.31 12.85
CA GLN A 760 -8.43 -22.52 14.08
C GLN A 760 -9.65 -21.60 14.16
N TYR A 761 -9.49 -20.32 13.79
CA TYR A 761 -10.58 -19.36 13.75
C TYR A 761 -11.67 -19.79 12.79
N GLU A 762 -11.34 -20.28 11.59
CA GLU A 762 -12.38 -20.70 10.64
C GLU A 762 -13.00 -22.07 10.93
N ASN A 763 -12.42 -22.83 11.86
CA ASN A 763 -13.04 -24.03 12.43
C ASN A 763 -14.07 -23.70 13.53
N PHE A 764 -14.97 -22.75 13.23
CA PHE A 764 -16.04 -22.29 14.11
C PHE A 764 -16.90 -23.44 14.67
N GLN A 765 -17.26 -23.37 15.95
CA GLN A 765 -18.18 -24.30 16.60
C GLN A 765 -19.46 -23.58 17.03
N PRO A 766 -20.66 -24.21 16.97
CA PRO A 766 -21.90 -23.59 17.47
C PRO A 766 -21.83 -23.08 18.92
N THR A 767 -20.91 -23.60 19.73
CA THR A 767 -20.64 -23.16 21.12
C THR A 767 -19.84 -21.85 21.22
N ASP A 768 -19.29 -21.34 20.13
CA ASP A 768 -18.50 -20.09 20.06
C ASP A 768 -19.40 -18.83 20.14
N THR A 769 -20.20 -18.74 21.20
CA THR A 769 -21.19 -17.65 21.40
C THR A 769 -20.56 -16.26 21.45
N TRP A 770 -19.26 -16.16 21.69
CA TRP A 770 -18.49 -14.90 21.66
C TRP A 770 -18.50 -14.24 20.27
N ARG A 771 -18.72 -15.01 19.19
CA ARG A 771 -18.83 -14.48 17.83
C ARG A 771 -20.15 -13.75 17.55
N GLY A 772 -21.16 -13.93 18.39
CA GLY A 772 -22.40 -13.16 18.35
C GLY A 772 -22.27 -11.73 18.89
N LYS A 773 -21.05 -11.20 19.04
CA LYS A 773 -20.78 -9.93 19.71
C LYS A 773 -19.85 -9.05 18.88
N GLN A 774 -20.10 -7.75 18.92
CA GLN A 774 -19.16 -6.72 18.48
C GLN A 774 -18.92 -5.71 19.62
N LEU A 775 -17.66 -5.34 19.83
CA LEU A 775 -17.26 -4.29 20.77
C LEU A 775 -17.07 -2.99 20.00
N LEU A 776 -17.75 -1.94 20.44
CA LEU A 776 -17.72 -0.62 19.80
C LEU A 776 -17.07 0.38 20.78
N LEU A 777 -15.77 0.64 20.62
CA LEU A 777 -15.02 1.56 21.47
C LEU A 777 -15.02 2.96 20.87
N SER A 778 -15.51 3.93 21.64
CA SER A 778 -15.51 5.34 21.26
C SER A 778 -14.62 6.12 22.19
N ASP A 779 -13.69 6.89 21.64
CA ASP A 779 -12.95 7.91 22.37
C ASP A 779 -13.90 8.98 22.95
N ASP A 780 -13.41 9.80 23.87
CA ASP A 780 -14.19 10.90 24.41
C ASP A 780 -14.06 12.18 23.58
N GLU A 781 -14.73 13.26 24.00
CA GLU A 781 -14.68 14.53 23.28
C GLU A 781 -13.58 15.46 23.78
N PHE A 782 -12.48 14.93 24.31
CA PHE A 782 -11.37 15.73 24.80
C PHE A 782 -10.08 15.38 24.06
N SER A 783 -9.40 16.41 23.59
CA SER A 783 -8.07 16.28 23.02
C SER A 783 -7.29 17.57 23.18
N SER A 784 -5.99 17.46 22.97
CA SER A 784 -5.05 18.58 23.18
C SER A 784 -4.68 19.29 21.88
N THR A 785 -5.59 19.28 20.91
CA THR A 785 -5.28 19.17 19.47
C THR A 785 -4.62 17.83 19.15
N ILE A 786 -4.47 17.51 17.86
CA ILE A 786 -4.09 16.17 17.34
C ILE A 786 -2.70 15.69 17.84
N PHE A 787 -1.94 16.52 18.56
CA PHE A 787 -0.54 16.27 18.92
C PHE A 787 -0.22 16.21 20.44
N PHE A 788 -1.18 15.78 21.28
CA PHE A 788 -0.96 15.32 22.68
C PHE A 788 -0.33 16.32 23.69
N ASN A 789 -0.16 17.61 23.35
CA ASN A 789 0.76 18.49 24.08
C ASN A 789 0.19 19.87 24.50
N GLN A 790 -1.02 20.26 24.08
CA GLN A 790 -1.69 21.50 24.52
C GLN A 790 -3.03 21.19 25.22
N GLY A 791 -3.05 21.03 26.55
CA GLY A 791 -4.28 20.91 27.36
C GLY A 791 -5.37 19.96 26.83
N TYR A 792 -5.67 18.87 27.52
CA TYR A 792 -6.75 17.97 27.09
C TYR A 792 -8.13 18.65 27.29
N CYS A 793 -8.66 19.21 26.21
CA CYS A 793 -9.76 20.18 26.18
C CYS A 793 -10.92 19.66 25.32
N PHE A 794 -12.13 20.09 25.65
CA PHE A 794 -13.33 19.66 24.93
C PHE A 794 -13.31 20.07 23.45
N GLN A 795 -13.46 19.11 22.55
CA GLN A 795 -13.64 19.31 21.11
C GLN A 795 -15.06 18.89 20.67
N PRO A 796 -15.91 19.83 20.24
CA PRO A 796 -17.30 19.50 19.86
C PRO A 796 -17.41 18.58 18.64
N ALA A 797 -16.36 18.50 17.81
CA ALA A 797 -16.32 17.59 16.66
C ALA A 797 -16.12 16.12 17.03
N GLU A 798 -15.40 15.85 18.12
CA GLU A 798 -15.04 14.50 18.58
C GLU A 798 -16.24 13.69 19.10
N ALA A 799 -17.40 14.32 19.30
CA ALA A 799 -18.66 13.60 19.48
C ALA A 799 -18.96 12.62 18.32
N THR A 800 -18.33 12.81 17.16
CA THR A 800 -18.42 11.92 16.00
C THR A 800 -17.88 10.51 16.30
N PHE A 801 -16.89 10.33 17.18
CA PHE A 801 -16.36 9.00 17.54
C PHE A 801 -17.49 8.06 18.00
N ARG A 802 -18.29 8.53 18.96
CA ARG A 802 -19.45 7.79 19.48
C ARG A 802 -20.57 7.65 18.46
N LEU A 803 -20.78 8.65 17.61
CA LEU A 803 -21.85 8.63 16.61
C LEU A 803 -21.57 7.62 15.49
N ALA A 804 -20.33 7.49 15.05
CA ALA A 804 -19.96 6.49 14.05
C ALA A 804 -20.18 5.06 14.57
N ASN A 805 -19.82 4.79 15.83
CA ASN A 805 -20.13 3.53 16.49
C ASN A 805 -21.64 3.31 16.66
N GLN A 806 -22.40 4.35 17.01
CA GLN A 806 -23.85 4.26 17.07
C GLN A 806 -24.46 3.93 15.70
N ASP A 807 -23.97 4.54 14.62
CA ASP A 807 -24.42 4.26 13.25
C ASP A 807 -24.16 2.79 12.86
N MET A 808 -23.02 2.22 13.25
CA MET A 808 -22.73 0.80 13.07
C MET A 808 -23.67 -0.10 13.89
N ALA A 809 -23.96 0.27 15.14
CA ALA A 809 -24.91 -0.44 15.99
C ALA A 809 -26.32 -0.42 15.40
N ASP A 810 -26.75 0.74 14.90
CA ASP A 810 -28.05 0.93 14.27
C ASP A 810 -28.15 0.13 12.97
N ALA A 811 -27.08 0.08 12.16
CA ALA A 811 -27.00 -0.74 10.96
C ALA A 811 -27.17 -2.24 11.26
N ALA A 812 -26.54 -2.74 12.33
CA ALA A 812 -26.72 -4.11 12.77
C ALA A 812 -28.16 -4.37 13.24
N ALA A 813 -28.71 -3.48 14.08
CA ALA A 813 -30.04 -3.65 14.69
C ALA A 813 -31.19 -3.57 13.68
N THR A 814 -31.04 -2.76 12.63
CA THR A 814 -32.07 -2.50 11.62
C THR A 814 -31.79 -3.18 10.28
N SER A 815 -30.84 -4.14 10.27
CA SER A 815 -30.56 -4.99 9.11
C SER A 815 -31.89 -5.47 8.47
N PRO A 816 -32.11 -5.27 7.16
CA PRO A 816 -33.36 -5.65 6.50
C PRO A 816 -33.72 -7.14 6.62
N SER A 817 -32.72 -8.00 6.82
CA SER A 817 -32.90 -9.45 7.05
C SER A 817 -32.69 -9.86 8.52
N GLY A 818 -32.49 -8.88 9.40
CA GLY A 818 -32.06 -9.04 10.78
C GLY A 818 -30.57 -9.34 10.90
N SER A 819 -30.07 -9.24 12.13
CA SER A 819 -28.72 -9.61 12.53
C SER A 819 -28.79 -10.24 13.92
N ASP A 820 -28.04 -11.32 14.17
CA ASP A 820 -27.91 -11.89 15.51
C ASP A 820 -26.73 -11.32 16.32
N LEU A 821 -25.94 -10.41 15.73
CA LEU A 821 -24.88 -9.74 16.47
C LEU A 821 -25.43 -8.74 17.48
N VAL A 822 -24.87 -8.78 18.68
CA VAL A 822 -25.12 -7.84 19.77
C VAL A 822 -23.99 -6.81 19.83
N SER A 823 -24.35 -5.53 19.73
CA SER A 823 -23.42 -4.42 19.91
C SER A 823 -23.20 -4.11 21.39
N GLU A 824 -21.96 -4.17 21.86
CA GLU A 824 -21.55 -3.76 23.20
C GLU A 824 -20.78 -2.42 23.10
N PRO A 825 -21.39 -1.27 23.42
CA PRO A 825 -20.69 0.02 23.41
C PRO A 825 -19.74 0.15 24.61
N PHE A 826 -18.57 0.73 24.37
CA PHE A 826 -17.56 1.10 25.36
C PHE A 826 -17.12 2.54 25.11
N ASP A 827 -17.90 3.48 25.66
CA ASP A 827 -17.69 4.91 25.44
C ASP A 827 -16.80 5.51 26.54
N LEU A 828 -15.61 5.99 26.17
CA LEU A 828 -14.68 6.60 27.13
C LEU A 828 -15.29 7.82 27.80
N LYS A 829 -16.16 8.57 27.11
CA LYS A 829 -16.95 9.66 27.69
C LYS A 829 -17.58 9.32 29.04
N GLY A 830 -18.23 8.15 29.15
CA GLY A 830 -18.91 7.73 30.37
C GLY A 830 -17.95 7.48 31.54
N LEU A 831 -16.67 7.26 31.24
CA LEU A 831 -15.59 7.02 32.18
C LEU A 831 -14.78 8.29 32.49
N THR A 832 -14.63 9.20 31.51
CA THR A 832 -13.88 10.46 31.67
C THR A 832 -14.72 11.59 32.28
N ASP A 833 -16.02 11.68 31.97
CA ASP A 833 -16.90 12.74 32.50
C ASP A 833 -16.95 12.79 34.05
N PRO A 834 -17.03 11.66 34.77
CA PRO A 834 -16.94 11.66 36.23
C PRO A 834 -15.62 12.20 36.77
N LEU A 835 -14.53 12.13 36.00
CA LEU A 835 -13.20 12.60 36.39
C LEU A 835 -13.01 14.11 36.19
N ALA A 836 -13.95 14.79 35.51
CA ALA A 836 -13.83 16.22 35.20
C ALA A 836 -13.64 17.08 36.46
N ALA A 837 -14.31 16.74 37.56
CA ALA A 837 -14.22 17.47 38.82
C ALA A 837 -12.91 17.21 39.59
N THR A 838 -12.33 16.01 39.45
CA THR A 838 -11.14 15.57 40.19
C THR A 838 -9.84 15.79 39.43
N CYS A 839 -9.91 15.91 38.10
CA CYS A 839 -8.77 16.17 37.23
C CYS A 839 -8.92 17.52 36.49
N PRO A 840 -9.09 18.66 37.20
CA PRO A 840 -9.28 19.96 36.55
C PRO A 840 -8.03 20.39 35.78
N GLY A 841 -8.23 20.86 34.55
CA GLY A 841 -7.18 21.47 33.72
C GLY A 841 -7.27 23.00 33.70
N SER A 842 -6.33 23.63 32.99
CA SER A 842 -6.34 25.07 32.70
C SER A 842 -6.05 25.26 31.22
N PRO A 843 -6.81 26.08 30.47
CA PRO A 843 -7.91 26.98 30.91
C PRO A 843 -9.22 26.27 31.30
N PRO A 844 -10.24 27.01 31.81
CA PRO A 844 -11.56 26.44 32.12
C PRO A 844 -12.18 25.73 30.90
N GLY A 845 -12.63 24.50 31.07
CA GLY A 845 -13.11 23.63 29.98
C GLY A 845 -12.12 22.53 29.55
N CYS A 846 -10.93 22.52 30.13
CA CYS A 846 -9.92 21.47 29.94
C CYS A 846 -9.74 20.60 31.19
N ARG A 847 -9.17 19.42 31.03
CA ARG A 847 -8.83 18.47 32.11
C ARG A 847 -7.33 18.19 32.14
N ASN A 848 -6.80 17.77 33.29
CA ASN A 848 -5.40 17.38 33.44
C ASN A 848 -5.19 15.96 32.90
N ILE A 849 -4.54 15.81 31.75
CA ILE A 849 -4.38 14.51 31.07
C ILE A 849 -3.60 13.49 31.91
N THR A 850 -2.54 13.91 32.62
CA THR A 850 -1.77 13.01 33.49
C THR A 850 -2.64 12.46 34.62
N CYS A 851 -3.51 13.29 35.20
CA CYS A 851 -4.49 12.85 36.19
C CYS A 851 -5.49 11.85 35.60
N VAL A 852 -6.01 12.11 34.39
CA VAL A 852 -6.96 11.22 33.70
C VAL A 852 -6.32 9.87 33.39
N VAL A 853 -5.12 9.84 32.79
CA VAL A 853 -4.36 8.61 32.49
C VAL A 853 -4.10 7.81 33.78
N ASN A 854 -3.67 8.47 34.86
CA ASN A 854 -3.43 7.79 36.14
C ASN A 854 -4.72 7.18 36.73
N ALA A 855 -5.86 7.86 36.59
CA ALA A 855 -7.15 7.33 37.03
C ALA A 855 -7.60 6.14 36.17
N PHE A 856 -7.40 6.21 34.85
CA PHE A 856 -7.74 5.15 33.89
C PHE A 856 -6.94 3.87 34.11
N ARG A 857 -5.65 4.03 34.42
CA ARG A 857 -4.70 2.93 34.65
C ARG A 857 -4.65 2.46 36.11
N GLY A 858 -5.41 3.08 37.00
CA GLY A 858 -5.57 2.60 38.38
C GLY A 858 -6.18 1.20 38.42
N ILE A 859 -5.88 0.43 39.47
CA ILE A 859 -6.42 -0.92 39.65
C ILE A 859 -7.97 -0.88 39.66
N GLY A 860 -8.59 -1.71 38.82
CA GLY A 860 -10.04 -1.71 38.60
C GLY A 860 -10.55 -0.55 37.74
N GLY A 861 -9.64 0.19 37.10
CA GLY A 861 -9.94 1.33 36.24
C GLY A 861 -10.45 0.96 34.84
N ALA A 862 -10.47 1.95 33.96
CA ALA A 862 -10.97 1.83 32.59
C ALA A 862 -10.16 0.84 31.75
N VAL A 863 -8.83 0.84 31.90
CA VAL A 863 -7.93 -0.08 31.18
C VAL A 863 -8.19 -1.53 31.60
N ASP A 864 -8.31 -1.79 32.90
CA ASP A 864 -8.66 -3.13 33.42
C ASP A 864 -10.04 -3.58 32.91
N SER A 865 -11.01 -2.67 32.88
CA SER A 865 -12.36 -2.92 32.37
C SER A 865 -12.33 -3.24 30.87
N PHE A 866 -11.56 -2.50 30.07
CA PHE A 866 -11.40 -2.75 28.64
C PHE A 866 -10.77 -4.13 28.39
N HIS A 867 -9.68 -4.47 29.06
CA HIS A 867 -9.06 -5.80 28.94
C HIS A 867 -9.99 -6.93 29.41
N ALA A 868 -10.78 -6.71 30.46
CA ALA A 868 -11.78 -7.68 30.91
C ALA A 868 -12.88 -7.88 29.86
N VAL A 869 -13.34 -6.80 29.22
CA VAL A 869 -14.31 -6.90 28.13
C VAL A 869 -13.71 -7.61 26.93
N LEU A 870 -12.52 -7.22 26.48
CA LEU A 870 -11.81 -7.84 25.36
C LEU A 870 -11.60 -9.34 25.59
N GLY A 871 -11.21 -9.74 26.81
CA GLY A 871 -11.03 -11.15 27.19
C GLY A 871 -12.29 -12.02 27.10
N ARG A 872 -13.50 -11.43 27.04
CA ARG A 872 -14.72 -12.19 26.79
C ARG A 872 -14.80 -12.75 25.36
N GLY A 873 -14.11 -12.12 24.41
CA GLY A 873 -14.12 -12.45 22.99
C GLY A 873 -15.28 -11.79 22.24
N GLN A 874 -15.00 -11.34 21.03
CA GLN A 874 -15.92 -10.67 20.10
C GLN A 874 -15.54 -11.03 18.68
N LEU A 875 -16.50 -11.07 17.75
CA LEU A 875 -16.19 -11.23 16.34
C LEU A 875 -15.52 -9.98 15.78
N ILE A 876 -16.04 -8.82 16.15
CA ILE A 876 -15.60 -7.51 15.64
C ILE A 876 -15.23 -6.60 16.80
N LEU A 877 -14.10 -5.91 16.66
CA LEU A 877 -13.70 -4.78 17.51
C LEU A 877 -13.63 -3.54 16.62
N ASN A 878 -14.60 -2.63 16.75
CA ASN A 878 -14.59 -1.34 16.06
C ASN A 878 -14.15 -0.25 17.03
N VAL A 879 -13.12 0.51 16.67
CA VAL A 879 -12.55 1.57 17.49
C VAL A 879 -12.58 2.87 16.70
N GLU A 880 -13.23 3.88 17.26
CA GLU A 880 -13.27 5.25 16.76
C GLU A 880 -12.52 6.12 17.77
N ALA A 881 -11.26 6.45 17.47
CA ALA A 881 -10.39 7.11 18.44
C ALA A 881 -9.20 7.82 17.81
N HIS A 882 -8.57 8.69 18.59
CA HIS A 882 -7.18 9.04 18.34
C HIS A 882 -6.30 7.80 18.51
N ALA A 883 -5.28 7.64 17.66
CA ALA A 883 -4.35 6.53 17.73
C ALA A 883 -3.00 6.94 17.16
N ASN A 884 -1.97 6.15 17.46
CA ASN A 884 -0.72 6.12 16.73
C ASN A 884 -0.17 4.69 16.73
N ARG A 885 1.05 4.48 16.21
CA ARG A 885 1.73 3.18 16.16
C ARG A 885 1.75 2.39 17.49
N TYR A 886 1.67 3.05 18.65
CA TYR A 886 1.92 2.46 19.97
C TYR A 886 0.73 2.51 20.94
N LEU A 887 -0.27 3.36 20.70
CA LEU A 887 -1.35 3.59 21.66
C LEU A 887 -2.68 3.91 21.00
N ILE A 888 -3.75 3.69 21.78
CA ILE A 888 -5.13 4.04 21.45
C ILE A 888 -5.62 5.03 22.51
N SER A 889 -6.23 6.12 22.05
CA SER A 889 -6.80 7.25 22.80
C SER A 889 -5.82 8.10 23.63
N HIS A 890 -6.21 9.32 23.97
CA HIS A 890 -5.40 10.22 24.82
C HIS A 890 -5.23 9.68 26.24
N GLU A 891 -6.25 9.01 26.76
CA GLU A 891 -6.27 8.38 28.08
C GLU A 891 -5.47 7.07 28.10
N GLN A 892 -4.94 6.67 26.94
CA GLN A 892 -4.14 5.47 26.73
C GLN A 892 -4.92 4.22 27.14
N ILE A 893 -6.11 4.01 26.57
CA ILE A 893 -6.90 2.80 26.85
C ILE A 893 -6.14 1.52 26.49
N TYR A 894 -5.19 1.62 25.56
CA TYR A 894 -4.16 0.64 25.26
C TYR A 894 -2.82 1.34 24.97
N SER A 895 -1.70 0.80 25.45
CA SER A 895 -0.36 1.26 25.07
C SER A 895 0.70 0.16 25.19
N THR A 896 1.53 0.03 24.16
CA THR A 896 2.68 -0.91 24.17
C THR A 896 3.69 -0.57 25.26
N SER A 897 3.92 0.73 25.54
CA SER A 897 4.84 1.22 26.57
C SER A 897 4.48 0.82 28.00
N PHE A 898 3.21 0.48 28.25
CA PHE A 898 2.74 0.02 29.56
C PHE A 898 2.61 -1.51 29.65
N GLY A 899 3.06 -2.25 28.61
CA GLY A 899 2.99 -3.70 28.58
C GLY A 899 1.58 -4.25 28.31
N ASP A 900 0.65 -3.44 27.81
CA ASP A 900 -0.75 -3.85 27.60
C ASP A 900 -0.89 -4.98 26.56
N LEU A 901 0.07 -5.14 25.65
CA LEU A 901 0.13 -6.29 24.72
C LEU A 901 0.06 -7.63 25.46
N SER A 902 0.78 -7.76 26.58
CA SER A 902 0.80 -9.00 27.37
C SER A 902 -0.53 -9.30 28.08
N ARG A 903 -1.43 -8.31 28.14
CA ARG A 903 -2.72 -8.34 28.84
C ARG A 903 -3.90 -8.63 27.91
N ILE A 904 -3.66 -8.75 26.62
CA ILE A 904 -4.67 -9.18 25.64
C ILE A 904 -5.12 -10.60 26.01
N ALA A 905 -6.35 -10.76 26.47
CA ALA A 905 -6.80 -11.99 27.15
C ALA A 905 -7.82 -12.82 26.34
N ASN A 906 -8.11 -12.47 25.10
CA ASN A 906 -9.08 -13.16 24.24
C ASN A 906 -8.51 -14.44 23.60
N VAL A 907 -7.91 -15.30 24.43
CA VAL A 907 -7.28 -16.56 24.02
C VAL A 907 -8.31 -17.47 23.34
N ASN A 908 -7.95 -17.97 22.16
CA ASN A 908 -8.77 -18.74 21.21
C ASN A 908 -10.04 -18.01 20.76
N ARG A 909 -10.11 -16.69 20.95
CA ARG A 909 -11.24 -15.83 20.55
C ARG A 909 -10.75 -14.55 19.84
N PRO A 910 -9.87 -14.67 18.83
CA PRO A 910 -9.35 -13.51 18.13
C PRO A 910 -10.49 -12.79 17.39
N ASN A 911 -10.45 -11.46 17.38
CA ASN A 911 -11.43 -10.63 16.67
C ASN A 911 -10.89 -10.21 15.29
N PHE A 912 -11.76 -9.64 14.45
CA PHE A 912 -11.34 -8.72 13.40
C PHE A 912 -11.42 -7.29 13.95
N TYR A 913 -10.32 -6.55 13.92
CA TYR A 913 -10.34 -5.16 14.37
C TYR A 913 -10.56 -4.19 13.21
N MET A 914 -11.22 -3.07 13.51
CA MET A 914 -11.25 -1.88 12.68
C MET A 914 -10.89 -0.72 13.59
N ILE A 915 -9.79 -0.04 13.30
CA ILE A 915 -9.31 1.07 14.12
C ILE A 915 -9.21 2.30 13.25
N TRP A 916 -10.16 3.19 13.46
CA TRP A 916 -10.33 4.45 12.77
C TRP A 916 -9.57 5.55 13.50
N GLY A 917 -8.23 5.47 13.38
CA GLY A 917 -7.28 6.41 13.98
C GLY A 917 -5.95 6.37 13.24
N CYS A 918 -5.08 7.34 13.53
CA CYS A 918 -3.82 7.49 12.82
C CYS A 918 -2.87 6.30 13.09
N HIS A 919 -2.10 5.89 12.07
CA HIS A 919 -0.96 4.96 12.16
C HIS A 919 -1.21 3.58 12.82
N ALA A 920 -2.46 3.16 13.01
CA ALA A 920 -2.77 1.86 13.61
C ALA A 920 -2.14 0.68 12.86
N ASN A 921 -2.09 0.77 11.52
CA ASN A 921 -1.48 -0.20 10.61
C ASN A 921 -0.27 0.42 9.89
N GLN A 922 0.55 1.22 10.57
CA GLN A 922 1.85 1.67 10.05
C GLN A 922 2.87 0.52 10.10
N PHE A 923 2.62 -0.51 9.29
CA PHE A 923 3.40 -1.74 9.29
C PHE A 923 4.84 -1.57 8.80
N PRO A 924 5.15 -0.74 7.75
CA PRO A 924 6.53 -0.61 7.35
C PRO A 924 7.33 0.06 8.45
N ASP A 925 8.36 -0.64 8.91
CA ASP A 925 9.12 -0.19 10.05
C ASP A 925 10.52 0.28 9.66
N ALA A 926 10.94 1.40 10.25
CA ALA A 926 12.33 1.82 10.29
C ALA A 926 12.55 2.81 11.44
N PRO A 927 13.72 2.79 12.10
CA PRO A 927 14.12 3.82 13.04
C PRO A 927 14.07 5.19 12.36
N SER A 928 13.25 6.10 12.89
CA SER A 928 13.11 7.45 12.34
C SER A 928 13.20 8.51 13.43
N GLY A 929 13.86 9.63 13.12
CA GLY A 929 13.95 10.73 14.08
C GLY A 929 14.83 10.43 15.30
N SER A 930 14.38 10.89 16.47
CA SER A 930 14.99 10.59 17.78
C SER A 930 14.49 9.28 18.39
N PHE A 931 13.64 8.53 17.68
CA PHE A 931 13.12 7.25 18.12
C PHE A 931 14.03 6.15 17.56
N THR A 932 14.70 5.46 18.46
CA THR A 932 15.67 4.39 18.14
C THR A 932 15.02 3.00 18.09
N ASP A 933 13.69 2.93 18.18
CA ASP A 933 12.97 1.67 18.30
C ASP A 933 12.27 1.33 17.00
N SER A 934 12.49 0.09 16.57
CA SER A 934 11.96 -0.55 15.37
C SER A 934 10.83 -1.50 15.75
N THR A 935 9.92 -1.04 16.61
CA THR A 935 8.84 -1.89 17.12
C THR A 935 7.68 -1.86 16.17
N ASP A 936 7.20 -3.05 15.75
CA ASP A 936 5.95 -3.27 15.03
C ASP A 936 4.82 -2.38 15.54
N SER A 937 3.94 -1.93 14.65
CA SER A 937 2.72 -1.23 15.04
C SER A 937 1.89 -2.15 15.95
N PHE A 938 1.12 -1.56 16.86
CA PHE A 938 0.28 -2.38 17.73
C PHE A 938 -0.71 -3.24 16.93
N GLY A 939 -1.11 -2.80 15.73
CA GLY A 939 -1.95 -3.56 14.80
C GLY A 939 -1.27 -4.83 14.30
N GLU A 940 0.00 -4.75 13.91
CA GLU A 940 0.82 -5.91 13.56
C GLU A 940 0.97 -6.86 14.75
N GLN A 941 1.34 -6.33 15.92
CA GLN A 941 1.51 -7.11 17.14
C GLN A 941 0.24 -7.89 17.49
N TRP A 942 -0.94 -7.29 17.37
CA TRP A 942 -2.21 -7.96 17.65
C TRP A 942 -2.52 -9.11 16.68
N ILE A 943 -2.11 -8.97 15.42
CA ILE A 943 -2.29 -9.99 14.39
C ILE A 943 -1.27 -11.12 14.54
N MET A 944 -0.06 -10.82 15.03
CA MET A 944 1.01 -11.82 15.18
C MET A 944 0.98 -12.59 16.51
N LEU A 945 0.14 -12.20 17.48
CA LEU A 945 -0.09 -13.02 18.67
C LEU A 945 -0.62 -14.42 18.29
N PRO A 946 -0.04 -15.53 18.79
CA PRO A 946 -0.29 -16.86 18.24
C PRO A 946 -1.69 -17.41 18.51
N ASP A 947 -2.29 -17.12 19.68
CA ASP A 947 -3.55 -17.71 20.14
C ASP A 947 -4.59 -16.67 20.57
N ARG A 948 -4.32 -15.38 20.37
CA ARG A 948 -5.14 -14.25 20.86
C ARG A 948 -4.97 -13.04 19.96
N GLY A 949 -5.49 -11.88 20.38
CA GLY A 949 -5.43 -10.65 19.60
C GLY A 949 -6.44 -10.71 18.47
N SER A 950 -5.97 -10.63 17.22
CA SER A 950 -6.84 -10.49 16.06
C SER A 950 -6.45 -11.41 14.91
N ILE A 951 -7.40 -11.79 14.06
CA ILE A 951 -7.13 -12.57 12.83
C ILE A 951 -6.74 -11.70 11.63
N GLY A 952 -6.85 -10.40 11.80
CA GLY A 952 -6.67 -9.37 10.79
C GLY A 952 -7.29 -8.07 11.28
N GLY A 953 -7.06 -6.99 10.54
CA GLY A 953 -7.65 -5.71 10.86
C GLY A 953 -7.48 -4.64 9.81
N LEU A 954 -8.37 -3.65 9.88
CA LEU A 954 -8.38 -2.48 9.01
C LEU A 954 -7.94 -1.25 9.81
N GLY A 955 -7.00 -0.48 9.27
CA GLY A 955 -6.44 0.69 9.93
C GLY A 955 -5.50 1.46 9.02
N SER A 956 -5.16 2.68 9.40
CA SER A 956 -4.32 3.57 8.59
C SER A 956 -2.83 3.34 8.81
N SER A 957 -2.02 3.50 7.76
CA SER A 957 -0.57 3.68 7.86
C SER A 957 -0.13 5.13 8.03
N GLY A 958 -1.05 6.10 8.02
CA GLY A 958 -0.75 7.53 8.08
C GLY A 958 -1.73 8.30 8.96
N TYR A 959 -1.74 9.63 8.81
CA TYR A 959 -2.75 10.49 9.44
C TYR A 959 -4.15 10.31 8.83
N GLU A 960 -5.15 10.38 9.70
CA GLU A 960 -6.57 10.25 9.33
C GLU A 960 -7.40 11.44 9.83
N LEU A 961 -8.57 11.63 9.22
CA LEU A 961 -9.55 12.64 9.62
C LEU A 961 -10.79 11.97 10.22
N LEU A 962 -11.32 12.56 11.29
CA LEU A 962 -12.45 12.03 12.04
C LEU A 962 -13.70 11.80 11.16
N ASN A 963 -14.03 12.77 10.32
CA ASN A 963 -15.22 12.68 9.46
C ASN A 963 -15.05 11.65 8.36
N THR A 964 -13.85 11.51 7.79
CA THR A 964 -13.60 10.54 6.73
C THR A 964 -13.57 9.11 7.26
N ASN A 965 -13.03 8.93 8.47
CA ASN A 965 -13.12 7.72 9.28
C ASN A 965 -14.57 7.28 9.51
N ALA A 966 -15.41 8.17 10.04
CA ALA A 966 -16.82 7.87 10.28
C ALA A 966 -17.57 7.45 9.00
N ALA A 967 -17.28 8.10 7.87
CA ALA A 967 -17.87 7.73 6.58
C ALA A 967 -17.40 6.34 6.11
N MET A 968 -16.11 6.03 6.24
CA MET A 968 -15.58 4.71 5.90
C MET A 968 -16.15 3.61 6.80
N ASN A 969 -16.23 3.84 8.11
CA ASN A 969 -16.89 2.95 9.06
C ASN A 969 -18.34 2.65 8.63
N SER A 970 -19.10 3.70 8.25
CA SER A 970 -20.46 3.55 7.73
C SER A 970 -20.52 2.66 6.47
N PHE A 971 -19.56 2.80 5.54
CA PHE A 971 -19.50 1.94 4.35
C PHE A 971 -19.20 0.48 4.69
N VAL A 972 -18.34 0.21 5.67
CA VAL A 972 -18.08 -1.16 6.15
C VAL A 972 -19.30 -1.72 6.87
N ALA A 973 -19.97 -0.94 7.72
CA ALA A 973 -21.21 -1.34 8.39
C ALA A 973 -22.34 -1.68 7.40
N ASP A 974 -22.47 -0.91 6.31
CA ASP A 974 -23.41 -1.21 5.23
C ASP A 974 -23.06 -2.52 4.52
N ALA A 975 -21.78 -2.77 4.24
CA ALA A 975 -21.29 -4.00 3.63
C ALA A 975 -21.44 -5.22 4.56
N LEU A 976 -21.39 -5.07 5.88
CA LEU A 976 -21.63 -6.17 6.82
C LEU A 976 -23.12 -6.50 6.97
N TYR A 977 -23.94 -5.47 7.20
CA TYR A 977 -25.28 -5.67 7.75
C TYR A 977 -26.41 -5.42 6.76
N SER A 978 -26.24 -4.45 5.86
CA SER A 978 -27.34 -3.95 5.02
C SER A 978 -27.31 -4.57 3.62
N THR A 979 -26.13 -4.65 3.00
CA THR A 979 -25.93 -5.18 1.65
C THR A 979 -24.72 -6.11 1.56
N PRO A 980 -24.68 -7.21 2.35
CA PRO A 980 -23.57 -8.14 2.32
C PRO A 980 -23.39 -8.80 0.95
N PRO A 981 -22.13 -9.00 0.50
CA PRO A 981 -21.85 -9.81 -0.68
C PRO A 981 -22.47 -11.21 -0.57
N ALA A 982 -23.19 -11.64 -1.61
CA ALA A 982 -23.81 -12.96 -1.69
C ALA A 982 -23.65 -13.56 -3.11
N PRO A 983 -23.33 -14.87 -3.25
CA PRO A 983 -23.32 -15.55 -4.53
C PRO A 983 -24.73 -15.74 -5.08
N ASP A 984 -24.78 -15.84 -6.41
CA ASP A 984 -25.89 -16.52 -7.06
C ASP A 984 -25.83 -17.99 -6.72
N PRO A 985 -26.94 -18.62 -6.30
CA PRO A 985 -26.92 -20.04 -6.05
C PRO A 985 -26.84 -20.78 -7.38
N PRO A 986 -26.23 -21.98 -7.39
CA PRO A 986 -26.46 -22.95 -8.46
C PRO A 986 -27.96 -23.14 -8.71
N PRO A 987 -28.38 -23.52 -9.94
CA PRO A 987 -29.77 -23.78 -10.22
C PRO A 987 -30.38 -24.78 -9.22
N GLY A 988 -31.32 -24.32 -8.40
CA GLY A 988 -32.01 -25.14 -7.39
C GLY A 988 -31.48 -25.02 -5.95
N GLU A 989 -30.43 -24.23 -5.70
CA GLU A 989 -29.93 -23.97 -4.35
C GLU A 989 -30.41 -22.61 -3.79
N PRO A 990 -30.46 -22.45 -2.45
CA PRO A 990 -30.75 -21.17 -1.81
C PRO A 990 -29.56 -20.21 -1.86
N ARG A 991 -29.81 -18.89 -1.96
CA ARG A 991 -28.79 -17.84 -1.79
C ARG A 991 -28.17 -17.93 -0.39
N GLN A 992 -26.87 -17.66 -0.26
CA GLN A 992 -26.15 -17.71 1.01
C GLN A 992 -25.44 -16.39 1.25
N ALA A 993 -25.67 -15.74 2.39
CA ALA A 993 -24.83 -14.58 2.73
C ALA A 993 -23.43 -15.06 3.12
N ARG A 994 -22.37 -14.38 2.67
CA ARG A 994 -21.00 -14.74 3.05
C ARG A 994 -20.23 -13.52 3.52
N TRP A 995 -19.67 -13.62 4.71
CA TRP A 995 -18.79 -12.58 5.25
C TRP A 995 -17.35 -12.94 4.94
N ILE A 996 -16.95 -12.64 3.70
CA ILE A 996 -15.56 -12.79 3.28
C ILE A 996 -14.89 -11.43 3.41
N LEU A 997 -13.82 -11.37 4.20
CA LEU A 997 -13.21 -10.13 4.66
C LEU A 997 -12.86 -9.19 3.49
N GLY A 998 -12.17 -9.70 2.48
CA GLY A 998 -11.78 -8.94 1.30
C GLY A 998 -12.97 -8.42 0.48
N GLU A 999 -14.10 -9.13 0.47
CA GLU A 999 -15.31 -8.68 -0.25
C GLU A 999 -16.01 -7.54 0.49
N ILE A 1000 -16.10 -7.63 1.81
CA ILE A 1000 -16.67 -6.58 2.68
C ILE A 1000 -15.84 -5.30 2.55
N VAL A 1001 -14.52 -5.41 2.74
CA VAL A 1001 -13.58 -4.28 2.62
C VAL A 1001 -13.59 -3.73 1.19
N GLY A 1002 -13.57 -4.60 0.18
CA GLY A 1002 -13.64 -4.21 -1.22
C GLY A 1002 -14.90 -3.43 -1.57
N GLN A 1003 -16.07 -3.84 -1.04
CA GLN A 1003 -17.32 -3.12 -1.22
C GLN A 1003 -17.26 -1.72 -0.60
N ALA A 1004 -16.73 -1.60 0.62
CA ALA A 1004 -16.54 -0.31 1.28
C ALA A 1004 -15.59 0.59 0.47
N PHE A 1005 -14.47 0.04 -0.03
CA PHE A 1005 -13.50 0.77 -0.82
C PHE A 1005 -14.07 1.25 -2.17
N VAL A 1006 -14.90 0.44 -2.84
CA VAL A 1006 -15.60 0.86 -4.06
C VAL A 1006 -16.56 2.02 -3.76
N ARG A 1007 -17.33 1.96 -2.66
CA ARG A 1007 -18.18 3.08 -2.25
C ARG A 1007 -17.35 4.33 -1.95
N ASN A 1008 -16.24 4.18 -1.23
CA ASN A 1008 -15.36 5.27 -0.87
C ASN A 1008 -14.72 5.94 -2.11
N ALA A 1009 -14.28 5.13 -3.08
CA ALA A 1009 -13.69 5.59 -4.33
C ALA A 1009 -14.65 6.44 -5.18
N ASN A 1010 -15.95 6.26 -4.97
CA ASN A 1010 -17.01 6.99 -5.64
C ASN A 1010 -17.62 8.08 -4.73
N SER A 1011 -16.99 8.45 -3.62
CA SER A 1011 -17.45 9.56 -2.78
C SER A 1011 -17.26 10.92 -3.47
N GLY A 1012 -17.90 11.97 -2.94
CA GLY A 1012 -17.90 13.30 -3.57
C GLY A 1012 -16.64 14.15 -3.33
N SER A 1013 -15.71 13.69 -2.48
CA SER A 1013 -14.55 14.46 -2.02
C SER A 1013 -13.23 13.73 -2.25
N PHE A 1014 -12.21 14.44 -2.72
CA PHE A 1014 -10.86 13.88 -2.88
C PHE A 1014 -10.27 13.39 -1.56
N LEU A 1015 -10.44 14.16 -0.47
CA LEU A 1015 -9.94 13.77 0.87
C LEU A 1015 -10.54 12.44 1.32
N GLN A 1016 -11.83 12.24 1.06
CA GLN A 1016 -12.50 10.97 1.36
C GLN A 1016 -11.96 9.83 0.48
N GLN A 1017 -11.84 10.04 -0.82
CA GLN A 1017 -11.35 9.02 -1.76
C GLN A 1017 -9.89 8.61 -1.46
N ALA A 1018 -9.04 9.56 -1.05
CA ALA A 1018 -7.63 9.34 -0.75
C ALA A 1018 -7.40 8.35 0.40
N MET A 1019 -8.37 8.16 1.31
CA MET A 1019 -8.30 7.14 2.35
C MET A 1019 -8.03 5.72 1.81
N ASN A 1020 -8.47 5.41 0.58
CA ASN A 1020 -8.19 4.10 -0.02
C ASN A 1020 -6.68 3.86 -0.24
N ARG A 1021 -5.84 4.89 -0.13
CA ARG A 1021 -4.37 4.78 -0.23
C ARG A 1021 -3.67 4.69 1.13
N THR A 1022 -4.33 5.07 2.22
CA THR A 1022 -3.76 5.09 3.58
C THR A 1022 -4.30 3.95 4.45
N ILE A 1023 -5.53 3.49 4.20
CA ILE A 1023 -6.15 2.39 4.92
C ILE A 1023 -5.71 1.05 4.33
N ASN A 1024 -5.13 0.20 5.18
CA ASN A 1024 -4.57 -1.09 4.82
C ASN A 1024 -5.30 -2.23 5.53
N LEU A 1025 -5.63 -3.28 4.79
CA LEU A 1025 -6.11 -4.55 5.35
C LEU A 1025 -4.92 -5.43 5.72
N LEU A 1026 -4.67 -5.58 7.02
CA LEU A 1026 -3.73 -6.57 7.53
C LEU A 1026 -4.47 -7.90 7.77
N GLY A 1027 -3.86 -9.01 7.37
CA GLY A 1027 -4.41 -10.37 7.39
C GLY A 1027 -4.75 -10.94 6.01
N ASP A 1028 -5.26 -12.17 6.01
CA ASP A 1028 -5.72 -12.88 4.83
C ASP A 1028 -7.09 -12.35 4.36
N PRO A 1029 -7.22 -11.79 3.14
CA PRO A 1029 -8.48 -11.25 2.64
C PRO A 1029 -9.53 -12.33 2.34
N MET A 1030 -9.17 -13.61 2.33
CA MET A 1030 -10.10 -14.72 2.11
C MET A 1030 -10.79 -15.18 3.40
N ILE A 1031 -10.51 -14.56 4.55
CA ILE A 1031 -11.06 -14.97 5.84
C ILE A 1031 -12.59 -14.95 5.84
N HIS A 1032 -13.18 -16.02 6.36
CA HIS A 1032 -14.61 -16.12 6.61
C HIS A 1032 -14.96 -15.71 8.05
N LEU A 1033 -15.74 -14.63 8.20
CA LEU A 1033 -16.21 -14.11 9.49
C LEU A 1033 -17.55 -14.76 9.92
N ASP A 1034 -17.60 -16.09 10.03
CA ASP A 1034 -18.81 -16.79 10.48
C ASP A 1034 -19.18 -16.32 11.89
N ALA A 1035 -20.35 -15.69 12.05
CA ALA A 1035 -20.73 -15.06 13.32
C ALA A 1035 -21.47 -16.02 14.26
N LEU A 1036 -22.52 -16.70 13.79
CA LEU A 1036 -23.33 -17.59 14.61
C LEU A 1036 -23.89 -18.73 13.74
N PRO A 1037 -24.25 -19.89 14.33
CA PRO A 1037 -24.85 -20.96 13.54
C PRO A 1037 -26.25 -20.50 13.08
N PRO A 1038 -26.81 -21.09 12.00
CA PRO A 1038 -28.14 -20.75 11.54
C PRO A 1038 -29.17 -20.85 12.67
N ARG A 1039 -29.99 -19.81 12.86
CA ARG A 1039 -30.93 -19.74 13.98
C ARG A 1039 -32.36 -19.60 13.52
N ILE A 1040 -33.22 -20.51 13.98
CA ILE A 1040 -34.67 -20.37 13.85
C ILE A 1040 -35.13 -19.40 14.94
N PHE A 1041 -35.75 -18.28 14.55
CA PHE A 1041 -36.15 -17.24 15.51
C PHE A 1041 -37.66 -17.02 15.60
N GLU A 1042 -38.43 -17.58 14.67
CA GLU A 1042 -39.88 -17.51 14.67
C GLU A 1042 -40.47 -18.73 13.98
N VAL A 1043 -41.41 -19.41 14.64
CA VAL A 1043 -42.22 -20.48 14.05
C VAL A 1043 -43.69 -20.15 14.29
N THR A 1044 -44.50 -20.20 13.24
CA THR A 1044 -45.95 -20.02 13.34
C THR A 1044 -46.71 -21.18 12.71
N THR A 1045 -47.86 -21.51 13.29
CA THR A 1045 -48.83 -22.47 12.77
C THR A 1045 -50.16 -21.78 12.55
N ASP A 1046 -50.65 -21.76 11.31
CA ASP A 1046 -51.87 -21.04 10.89
C ASP A 1046 -51.89 -19.57 11.36
N GLY A 1047 -50.71 -18.93 11.34
CA GLY A 1047 -50.51 -17.54 11.73
C GLY A 1047 -50.32 -17.29 13.23
N ASN A 1048 -50.40 -18.32 14.08
CA ASN A 1048 -50.17 -18.20 15.52
C ASN A 1048 -48.77 -18.67 15.89
N ILE A 1049 -48.09 -17.98 16.83
CA ILE A 1049 -46.76 -18.37 17.31
C ILE A 1049 -46.82 -19.79 17.90
N PHE A 1050 -45.93 -20.65 17.45
CA PHE A 1050 -45.77 -22.00 17.94
C PHE A 1050 -44.57 -22.06 18.90
N ALA A 1051 -44.81 -22.50 20.13
CA ALA A 1051 -43.76 -22.55 21.14
C ALA A 1051 -42.71 -23.61 20.80
N GLU A 1052 -41.45 -23.29 21.07
CA GLU A 1052 -40.34 -24.23 20.95
C GLU A 1052 -40.58 -25.46 21.83
N ASN A 1053 -40.37 -26.66 21.28
CA ASN A 1053 -40.70 -27.96 21.90
C ASN A 1053 -42.20 -28.24 22.15
N GLY A 1054 -43.11 -27.47 21.55
CA GLY A 1054 -44.52 -27.85 21.48
C GLY A 1054 -44.72 -29.10 20.60
N PHE A 1055 -45.57 -30.02 21.03
CA PHE A 1055 -45.98 -31.17 20.20
C PHE A 1055 -47.28 -30.86 19.47
N LEU A 1056 -47.44 -31.45 18.29
CA LEU A 1056 -48.70 -31.42 17.55
C LEU A 1056 -49.51 -32.67 17.91
N THR A 1057 -50.78 -32.49 18.25
CA THR A 1057 -51.74 -33.58 18.43
C THR A 1057 -52.75 -33.51 17.30
N THR A 1058 -52.99 -34.64 16.65
CA THR A 1058 -54.14 -34.80 15.77
C THR A 1058 -54.85 -36.11 16.07
N ASP A 1059 -56.18 -36.06 16.00
CA ASP A 1059 -57.05 -37.23 16.14
C ASP A 1059 -57.61 -37.66 14.77
N SER A 1060 -57.28 -36.93 13.70
CA SER A 1060 -57.81 -37.14 12.36
C SER A 1060 -56.73 -37.06 11.27
N PRO A 1061 -56.64 -38.06 10.37
CA PRO A 1061 -55.66 -38.05 9.29
C PRO A 1061 -55.97 -37.01 8.19
N THR A 1062 -57.10 -36.29 8.29
CA THR A 1062 -57.49 -35.23 7.36
C THR A 1062 -57.10 -33.84 7.82
N ASP A 1063 -56.63 -33.68 9.06
CA ASP A 1063 -56.25 -32.37 9.59
C ASP A 1063 -55.04 -31.83 8.82
N SER A 1064 -54.95 -30.50 8.70
CA SER A 1064 -53.81 -29.84 8.08
C SER A 1064 -53.57 -28.49 8.71
N MET A 1065 -52.31 -28.09 8.78
CA MET A 1065 -51.89 -26.76 9.25
C MET A 1065 -50.84 -26.16 8.32
N THR A 1066 -50.72 -24.84 8.35
CA THR A 1066 -49.67 -24.11 7.65
C THR A 1066 -48.56 -23.78 8.64
N LEU A 1067 -47.39 -24.36 8.45
CA LEU A 1067 -46.17 -24.03 9.19
C LEU A 1067 -45.41 -22.94 8.43
N VAL A 1068 -45.00 -21.89 9.13
CA VAL A 1068 -44.01 -20.91 8.65
C VAL A 1068 -42.88 -20.82 9.66
N ALA A 1069 -41.65 -21.10 9.24
CA ALA A 1069 -40.46 -20.98 10.07
C ALA A 1069 -39.48 -19.98 9.44
N LYS A 1070 -39.03 -19.00 10.23
CA LYS A 1070 -38.03 -18.01 9.83
C LYS A 1070 -36.68 -18.35 10.43
N VAL A 1071 -35.67 -18.39 9.57
CA VAL A 1071 -34.29 -18.76 9.89
C VAL A 1071 -33.39 -17.59 9.52
N ARG A 1072 -32.40 -17.30 10.37
CA ARG A 1072 -31.34 -16.32 10.10
C ARG A 1072 -30.04 -17.03 9.73
N ASP A 1073 -29.33 -16.45 8.78
CA ASP A 1073 -28.03 -16.91 8.29
C ASP A 1073 -26.94 -15.89 8.64
N GLU A 1074 -25.94 -16.38 9.39
CA GLU A 1074 -24.72 -15.64 9.77
C GLU A 1074 -23.43 -16.45 9.51
N ALA A 1075 -23.55 -17.60 8.82
CA ALA A 1075 -22.43 -18.55 8.58
C ALA A 1075 -22.45 -19.20 7.19
N GLY A 1076 -23.33 -18.75 6.29
CA GLY A 1076 -23.54 -19.32 4.96
C GLY A 1076 -24.46 -20.55 5.01
N LEU A 1077 -25.75 -20.29 5.19
CA LEU A 1077 -26.83 -21.29 5.31
C LEU A 1077 -27.01 -22.04 4.00
N GLN A 1078 -26.69 -23.33 3.98
CA GLN A 1078 -26.77 -24.14 2.77
C GLN A 1078 -28.15 -24.76 2.57
N LYS A 1079 -28.78 -25.20 3.67
CA LYS A 1079 -30.02 -25.98 3.59
C LYS A 1079 -30.96 -25.64 4.73
N THR A 1080 -32.25 -25.59 4.43
CA THR A 1080 -33.33 -25.59 5.42
C THR A 1080 -34.34 -26.66 5.05
N ASP A 1081 -34.51 -27.65 5.91
CA ASP A 1081 -35.39 -28.79 5.73
C ASP A 1081 -36.44 -28.90 6.82
N LEU A 1082 -37.46 -29.71 6.53
CA LEU A 1082 -38.44 -30.15 7.50
C LEU A 1082 -38.35 -31.67 7.71
N ALA A 1083 -38.36 -32.09 8.96
CA ALA A 1083 -38.45 -33.49 9.37
C ALA A 1083 -39.55 -33.67 10.41
N GLU A 1084 -40.03 -34.91 10.55
CA GLU A 1084 -40.99 -35.31 11.57
C GLU A 1084 -40.35 -36.29 12.57
N ARG A 1085 -40.78 -36.22 13.83
CA ARG A 1085 -40.37 -37.16 14.88
C ARG A 1085 -41.57 -37.60 15.72
N PRO A 1086 -42.02 -38.87 15.66
CA PRO A 1086 -43.08 -39.35 16.54
C PRO A 1086 -42.57 -39.37 17.99
N VAL A 1087 -43.29 -38.73 18.92
CA VAL A 1087 -42.88 -38.60 20.33
C VAL A 1087 -42.67 -39.98 20.98
N SER A 1088 -43.46 -40.98 20.58
CA SER A 1088 -43.38 -42.34 21.10
C SER A 1088 -42.14 -43.13 20.67
N SER A 1089 -41.56 -42.82 19.51
CA SER A 1089 -40.44 -43.59 18.93
C SER A 1089 -39.12 -42.83 18.91
N GLY A 1090 -39.16 -41.50 18.86
CA GLY A 1090 -37.98 -40.65 18.71
C GLY A 1090 -37.31 -40.70 17.33
N ILE A 1091 -37.78 -41.53 16.39
CA ILE A 1091 -37.20 -41.66 15.05
C ILE A 1091 -37.45 -40.39 14.24
N ILE A 1092 -36.39 -39.78 13.72
CA ILE A 1092 -36.47 -38.58 12.86
C ILE A 1092 -36.55 -39.02 11.41
N THR A 1093 -37.61 -38.62 10.72
CA THR A 1093 -37.84 -38.93 9.30
C THR A 1093 -37.92 -37.62 8.50
N PRO A 1094 -37.09 -37.40 7.48
CA PRO A 1094 -37.23 -36.25 6.59
C PRO A 1094 -38.61 -36.24 5.92
N LEU A 1095 -39.23 -35.08 5.81
CA LEU A 1095 -40.44 -34.90 5.00
C LEU A 1095 -40.06 -34.73 3.53
N ASP A 1096 -40.98 -35.09 2.64
CA ASP A 1096 -40.80 -34.90 1.20
C ASP A 1096 -40.52 -33.41 0.89
N PRO A 1097 -39.40 -33.05 0.24
CA PRO A 1097 -39.11 -31.67 -0.17
C PRO A 1097 -40.22 -31.03 -1.02
N ALA A 1098 -41.07 -31.81 -1.71
CA ALA A 1098 -42.22 -31.29 -2.44
C ALA A 1098 -43.37 -30.81 -1.53
N SER A 1099 -43.31 -31.09 -0.22
CA SER A 1099 -44.34 -30.73 0.77
C SER A 1099 -44.13 -29.33 1.39
N PHE A 1100 -43.01 -28.68 1.10
CA PHE A 1100 -42.68 -27.35 1.61
C PHE A 1100 -41.89 -26.53 0.59
N THR A 1101 -41.82 -25.23 0.82
CA THR A 1101 -41.03 -24.28 0.02
C THR A 1101 -40.16 -23.44 0.93
N VAL A 1102 -38.93 -23.14 0.50
CA VAL A 1102 -38.03 -22.23 1.22
C VAL A 1102 -37.84 -20.97 0.37
N ALA A 1103 -38.25 -19.82 0.90
CA ALA A 1103 -37.97 -18.51 0.32
C ALA A 1103 -36.74 -17.90 0.99
N VAL A 1104 -35.84 -17.31 0.20
CA VAL A 1104 -34.59 -16.71 0.67
C VAL A 1104 -34.63 -15.20 0.46
N SER A 1105 -34.17 -14.42 1.43
CA SER A 1105 -34.08 -12.97 1.30
C SER A 1105 -33.11 -12.56 0.20
N ASP A 1106 -33.26 -11.33 -0.31
CA ASP A 1106 -32.39 -10.84 -1.38
C ASP A 1106 -30.90 -10.78 -0.98
N THR A 1107 -30.62 -10.60 0.31
CA THR A 1107 -29.27 -10.60 0.90
C THR A 1107 -28.74 -11.99 1.21
N GLY A 1108 -29.56 -13.05 1.11
CA GLY A 1108 -29.19 -14.40 1.54
C GLY A 1108 -29.16 -14.60 3.06
N ARG A 1109 -29.43 -13.56 3.87
CA ARG A 1109 -29.32 -13.64 5.35
C ARG A 1109 -30.55 -14.19 6.07
N ALA A 1110 -31.65 -14.43 5.37
CA ALA A 1110 -32.85 -14.98 5.98
C ALA A 1110 -33.56 -15.99 5.08
N HIS A 1111 -33.95 -17.12 5.64
CA HIS A 1111 -34.81 -18.11 4.99
C HIS A 1111 -36.19 -18.11 5.65
N THR A 1112 -37.23 -18.34 4.85
CA THR A 1112 -38.60 -18.57 5.29
C THR A 1112 -39.08 -19.89 4.72
N LEU A 1113 -39.14 -20.93 5.55
CA LEU A 1113 -39.74 -22.20 5.21
C LEU A 1113 -41.25 -22.11 5.40
N THR A 1114 -42.01 -22.46 4.36
CA THR A 1114 -43.48 -22.55 4.39
C THR A 1114 -43.90 -23.97 4.01
N ALA A 1115 -44.66 -24.64 4.86
CA ALA A 1115 -45.11 -26.01 4.63
C ALA A 1115 -46.60 -26.15 4.95
N LYS A 1116 -47.34 -26.89 4.11
CA LYS A 1116 -48.68 -27.35 4.49
C LYS A 1116 -48.56 -28.78 5.00
N VAL A 1117 -48.56 -28.92 6.31
CA VAL A 1117 -48.28 -30.19 6.97
C VAL A 1117 -49.60 -30.89 7.29
N ARG A 1118 -49.65 -32.20 7.05
CA ARG A 1118 -50.73 -33.07 7.51
C ARG A 1118 -50.23 -33.93 8.67
N PRO A 1119 -50.64 -33.59 9.90
CA PRO A 1119 -50.34 -34.37 11.08
C PRO A 1119 -50.67 -35.87 10.95
N ARG A 1120 -49.79 -36.75 11.44
CA ARG A 1120 -50.13 -38.17 11.62
C ARG A 1120 -50.88 -38.34 12.95
N ILE A 1121 -51.88 -39.22 12.99
CA ILE A 1121 -52.64 -39.55 14.21
C ILE A 1121 -51.67 -39.84 15.38
N GLY A 1122 -51.81 -39.11 16.48
CA GLY A 1122 -50.94 -39.17 17.65
C GLY A 1122 -50.11 -37.89 17.90
N ASN A 1123 -49.12 -37.99 18.80
CA ASN A 1123 -48.22 -36.89 19.15
C ASN A 1123 -46.90 -36.99 18.35
N TYR A 1124 -46.53 -35.94 17.65
CA TYR A 1124 -45.26 -35.86 16.93
C TYR A 1124 -44.72 -34.42 16.92
N ASP A 1125 -43.41 -34.30 16.74
CA ASP A 1125 -42.70 -33.04 16.60
C ASP A 1125 -42.44 -32.76 15.11
N LEU A 1126 -42.49 -31.49 14.73
CA LEU A 1126 -41.88 -31.01 13.50
C LEU A 1126 -40.53 -30.39 13.81
N LEU A 1127 -39.52 -30.86 13.11
CA LEU A 1127 -38.14 -30.41 13.25
C LEU A 1127 -37.76 -29.61 12.02
N VAL A 1128 -37.67 -28.30 12.17
CA VAL A 1128 -37.01 -27.45 11.18
C VAL A 1128 -35.50 -27.62 11.40
N ARG A 1129 -34.79 -28.08 10.38
CA ARG A 1129 -33.34 -28.26 10.41
C ARG A 1129 -32.70 -27.30 9.44
N SER A 1130 -31.72 -26.54 9.92
CA SER A 1130 -30.93 -25.65 9.08
C SER A 1130 -29.47 -26.01 9.27
N ALA A 1131 -28.74 -26.12 8.17
CA ALA A 1131 -27.34 -26.51 8.16
C ALA A 1131 -26.52 -25.47 7.39
N ASP A 1132 -25.42 -25.03 7.98
CA ASP A 1132 -24.47 -24.18 7.26
C ASP A 1132 -23.66 -24.99 6.23
N ARG A 1133 -22.78 -24.33 5.47
CA ARG A 1133 -21.91 -24.95 4.47
C ARG A 1133 -20.97 -26.05 4.99
N ASN A 1134 -20.79 -26.14 6.30
CA ASN A 1134 -19.96 -27.16 6.97
C ASN A 1134 -20.84 -28.23 7.65
N ASP A 1135 -22.14 -28.27 7.33
CA ASP A 1135 -23.15 -29.22 7.86
C ASP A 1135 -23.33 -29.13 9.39
N ARG A 1136 -23.12 -27.94 9.96
CA ARG A 1136 -23.27 -27.66 11.41
C ARG A 1136 -24.67 -27.22 11.80
#